data_AF-A0A642C8W4-F1
#
_entry.id   AF-A0A642C8W4-F1
#
_cell.length_a   1.000
_cell.length_b   1.000
_cell.length_c   1.000
_cell.angle_alpha   90.00
_cell.angle_beta   90.00
_cell.angle_gamma   90.00
#
_symmetry.space_group_name_H-M   'P 1'
#
loop_
_entity.id
_entity.type
_entity.pdbx_description
1 polymer ?
#
loop_
_entity_poly.entity_id
_entity_poly.type
_entity_poly.pdbx_seq_one_letter_code
_entity_poly.pdbx_strand_id
1 'polypeptide(L)'
;EVARLVYERARTAYVSSDPENKYTNGTDPITQSLGDGLQAEMQWVARRLTYISSYAAFGDFGRRDGEGSAGSLNFRSIIKTDGTRPQFKFSIVPHIWMYPSFAIGSTLSYGVGNALSPRIKAGETYDVNVGTSDGNTNIFLNGIDYMRSIGDFTDKSLGETFNLSGARLTAFHVDGKDVVEFRPTGMTITAPLLQELVLKRVASLVGGLDLSILLKLRMLNLVGTMLSSVVLPATEYLEEVHLPGTLTSLSLDQQPNLKTITLEGADRMQSLSIGAGIADSRTIFNLCFTGNAPLNYLKLASINWTEVSLYMINYLASITDSSVSGKIAVINNTTNRPNFNNKIDWLYHWGNVDDENNNLHITYYSTPIAAIEIKGSQYIYSTGEHTFYCKPNTANGNDVVSIRWSLDTNLYAKIVNTSKDYCVINVSQLGDEDTLAPHTTLRCYLTKTNGEVLEASWDIGLYPRRAHLGDYVFYDGTYGPTTAGKTVVGICFYINPADANDRRMVALSNLENSGIVWGLYPQNTGQTEEWNEQYAIYPIELQDDVNYSVYDIGSIANITQTGLQPTEYDDQGNTSPNYIRYDNYVDENTIDGFVNSDVKTVAVGDGIAAPGTINTGKEELAADLAILSGAYKRGDEVPVGLAKTLKIIQHRNKILEDSGVNLPIPEATDLYTEQAMLTQYINNIIANNENLSKYQQFYYPAVSKCYAYQPTVKAGEELADKFKYHNWYLPSVGELMRMYWHARQGVNYDDDKIGAIFQKAIDAGILNDFSNSWYWSSSEGSQNGSWLVFFSGGSFGNYSKYGSGMVRAVAAF
;
A
#
# COMPACT_ATOMS: atom_id res chain seq x y z
N GLU A 1 9.15 -62.79 -1.21
CA GLU A 1 10.47 -62.56 -1.84
C GLU A 1 10.91 -63.58 -2.87
N VAL A 2 11.30 -64.80 -2.50
CA VAL A 2 12.15 -65.68 -3.34
C VAL A 2 11.48 -66.05 -4.68
N ALA A 3 10.22 -66.49 -4.68
CA ALA A 3 9.50 -66.79 -5.91
C ALA A 3 9.37 -65.55 -6.84
N ARG A 4 9.17 -64.35 -6.28
CA ARG A 4 9.11 -63.10 -7.04
C ARG A 4 10.47 -62.78 -7.68
N LEU A 5 11.56 -62.88 -6.92
CA LEU A 5 12.92 -62.63 -7.41
C LEU A 5 13.35 -63.64 -8.48
N VAL A 6 12.98 -64.92 -8.31
CA VAL A 6 13.24 -65.97 -9.30
C VAL A 6 12.41 -65.72 -10.57
N TYR A 7 11.14 -65.32 -10.43
CA TYR A 7 10.30 -64.92 -11.55
C TYR A 7 10.84 -63.68 -12.27
N GLU A 8 11.14 -62.59 -11.56
CA GLU A 8 11.61 -61.32 -12.14
C GLU A 8 12.91 -61.55 -12.93
N ARG A 9 13.84 -62.32 -12.37
CA ARG A 9 15.10 -62.69 -13.05
C ARG A 9 14.86 -63.55 -14.29
N ALA A 10 14.01 -64.57 -14.18
CA ALA A 10 13.66 -65.43 -15.32
C ALA A 10 12.85 -64.69 -16.40
N ARG A 11 11.97 -63.76 -16.00
CA ARG A 11 11.17 -62.93 -16.90
C ARG A 11 12.05 -61.95 -17.65
N THR A 12 13.00 -61.32 -16.97
CA THR A 12 13.98 -60.41 -17.60
C THR A 12 14.80 -61.15 -18.65
N ALA A 13 15.27 -62.36 -18.35
CA ALA A 13 15.96 -63.20 -19.33
C ALA A 13 15.02 -63.64 -20.48
N TYR A 14 13.75 -63.94 -20.20
CA TYR A 14 12.77 -64.38 -21.22
C TYR A 14 12.41 -63.29 -22.23
N VAL A 15 12.29 -62.03 -21.79
CA VAL A 15 11.98 -60.88 -22.67
C VAL A 15 13.23 -60.18 -23.22
N SER A 16 14.42 -60.65 -22.86
CA SER A 16 15.69 -60.08 -23.32
C SER A 16 15.83 -60.18 -24.84
N SER A 17 16.32 -59.09 -25.45
CA SER A 17 16.72 -59.04 -26.86
C SER A 17 18.16 -59.50 -27.09
N ASP A 18 18.95 -59.66 -26.02
CA ASP A 18 20.34 -60.15 -26.06
C ASP A 18 20.37 -61.69 -26.20
N PRO A 19 20.89 -62.25 -27.32
CA PRO A 19 20.93 -63.69 -27.56
C PRO A 19 21.68 -64.50 -26.48
N GLU A 20 22.67 -63.93 -25.80
CA GLU A 20 23.43 -64.63 -24.75
C GLU A 20 22.66 -64.71 -23.42
N ASN A 21 21.74 -63.77 -23.18
CA ASN A 21 20.94 -63.69 -21.96
C ASN A 21 19.47 -64.09 -22.16
N LYS A 22 19.09 -64.50 -23.37
CA LYS A 22 17.70 -64.83 -23.72
C LYS A 22 17.32 -66.24 -23.26
N TYR A 23 16.33 -66.32 -22.38
CA TYR A 23 15.75 -67.59 -21.93
C TYR A 23 14.73 -68.11 -22.95
N THR A 24 14.98 -69.27 -23.57
CA THR A 24 14.25 -69.78 -24.75
C THR A 24 13.20 -70.86 -24.47
N ASN A 25 12.74 -71.00 -23.23
CA ASN A 25 11.69 -71.99 -22.91
C ASN A 25 10.36 -71.62 -23.60
N GLY A 26 9.58 -72.59 -24.09
CA GLY A 26 8.32 -72.34 -24.80
C GLY A 26 7.15 -71.92 -23.91
N THR A 27 7.40 -71.70 -22.62
CA THR A 27 6.37 -71.36 -21.63
C THR A 27 6.83 -70.19 -20.79
N ASP A 28 5.92 -69.25 -20.54
CA ASP A 28 6.19 -68.04 -19.77
C ASP A 28 6.67 -68.40 -18.34
N PRO A 29 7.80 -67.81 -17.85
CA PRO A 29 8.32 -68.08 -16.52
C PRO A 29 7.31 -67.93 -15.37
N ILE A 30 6.25 -67.12 -15.52
CA ILE A 30 5.22 -66.97 -14.49
C ILE A 30 4.46 -68.28 -14.22
N THR A 31 4.37 -69.16 -15.22
CA THR A 31 3.69 -70.46 -15.10
C THR A 31 4.52 -71.51 -14.38
N GLN A 32 5.82 -71.26 -14.18
CA GLN A 32 6.78 -72.18 -13.56
C GLN A 32 7.30 -71.68 -12.20
N SER A 33 6.97 -70.45 -11.82
CA SER A 33 7.40 -69.82 -10.56
C SER A 33 6.55 -70.28 -9.37
N LEU A 34 6.86 -71.46 -8.81
CA LEU A 34 6.22 -71.97 -7.58
C LEU A 34 7.08 -71.82 -6.31
N GLY A 35 8.31 -71.29 -6.41
CA GLY A 35 9.30 -71.32 -5.32
C GLY A 35 9.99 -72.68 -5.22
N ASP A 36 10.64 -72.96 -4.09
CA ASP A 36 11.07 -74.33 -3.79
C ASP A 36 9.87 -75.24 -3.49
N GLY A 37 10.07 -76.57 -3.50
CA GLY A 37 8.97 -77.52 -3.31
C GLY A 37 8.19 -77.34 -2.00
N LEU A 38 8.88 -76.91 -0.93
CA LEU A 38 8.27 -76.63 0.37
C LEU A 38 7.39 -75.38 0.30
N GLN A 39 7.84 -74.30 -0.34
CA GLN A 39 7.07 -73.07 -0.51
C GLN A 39 5.83 -73.28 -1.38
N ALA A 40 5.95 -74.08 -2.43
CA ALA A 40 4.83 -74.46 -3.29
C ALA A 40 3.77 -75.24 -2.49
N GLU A 41 4.21 -76.19 -1.67
CA GLU A 41 3.34 -76.97 -0.79
C GLU A 41 2.70 -76.11 0.30
N MET A 42 3.47 -75.25 0.97
CA MET A 42 2.95 -74.29 1.95
C MET A 42 1.87 -73.37 1.37
N GLN A 43 2.06 -72.86 0.15
CA GLN A 43 1.06 -72.03 -0.53
C GLN A 43 -0.18 -72.83 -0.95
N TRP A 44 0.02 -74.05 -1.43
CA TRP A 44 -1.09 -74.96 -1.75
C TRP A 44 -1.92 -75.28 -0.50
N VAL A 45 -1.27 -75.63 0.61
CA VAL A 45 -1.90 -75.91 1.91
C VAL A 45 -2.63 -74.66 2.41
N ALA A 46 -1.99 -73.49 2.40
CA ALA A 46 -2.61 -72.24 2.83
C ALA A 46 -3.92 -71.94 2.07
N ARG A 47 -3.90 -72.02 0.73
CA ARG A 47 -5.10 -71.82 -0.09
C ARG A 47 -6.19 -72.86 0.20
N ARG A 48 -5.81 -74.11 0.45
CA ARG A 48 -6.74 -75.20 0.75
C ARG A 48 -7.37 -75.02 2.13
N LEU A 49 -6.59 -74.61 3.13
CA LEU A 49 -7.08 -74.27 4.47
C LEU A 49 -8.09 -73.13 4.40
N THR A 50 -7.79 -72.03 3.69
CA THR A 50 -8.74 -70.95 3.49
C THR A 50 -10.04 -71.44 2.83
N TYR A 51 -9.95 -72.25 1.77
CA TYR A 51 -11.11 -72.81 1.09
C TYR A 51 -11.98 -73.66 2.04
N ILE A 52 -11.37 -74.55 2.82
CA ILE A 52 -12.07 -75.42 3.79
C ILE A 52 -12.67 -74.57 4.92
N SER A 53 -11.93 -73.59 5.46
CA SER A 53 -12.44 -72.67 6.47
C SER A 53 -13.65 -71.88 5.99
N SER A 54 -13.68 -71.48 4.70
CA SER A 54 -14.85 -70.82 4.12
C SER A 54 -16.08 -71.74 4.09
N TYR A 55 -15.90 -73.00 3.68
CA TYR A 55 -16.99 -73.99 3.65
C TYR A 55 -17.55 -74.27 5.05
N ALA A 56 -16.68 -74.35 6.04
CA ALA A 56 -17.05 -74.63 7.43
C ALA A 56 -17.53 -73.39 8.20
N ALA A 57 -17.51 -72.19 7.60
CA ALA A 57 -17.73 -70.91 8.28
C ALA A 57 -16.87 -70.79 9.56
N PHE A 58 -15.57 -71.05 9.44
CA PHE A 58 -14.60 -71.04 10.53
C PHE A 58 -13.47 -70.02 10.29
N GLY A 59 -12.79 -69.60 11.35
CA GLY A 59 -11.67 -68.66 11.25
C GLY A 59 -12.13 -67.30 10.72
N ASP A 60 -11.57 -66.84 9.60
CA ASP A 60 -11.91 -65.57 8.94
C ASP A 60 -13.33 -65.56 8.34
N PHE A 61 -13.97 -66.73 8.24
CA PHE A 61 -15.32 -66.92 7.69
C PHE A 61 -16.37 -67.25 8.77
N GLY A 62 -16.00 -67.19 10.05
CA GLY A 62 -16.85 -67.61 11.15
C GLY A 62 -17.45 -66.47 11.97
N ARG A 63 -18.36 -66.84 12.87
CA ARG A 63 -18.97 -65.93 13.86
C ARG A 63 -17.89 -65.44 14.83
N ARG A 64 -17.78 -64.13 15.05
CA ARG A 64 -16.94 -63.55 16.10
C ARG A 64 -17.69 -62.45 16.86
N ASP A 65 -17.77 -62.63 18.17
CA ASP A 65 -18.39 -61.69 19.09
C ASP A 65 -17.29 -60.69 19.55
N GLY A 66 -17.07 -59.60 18.80
CA GLY A 66 -16.16 -58.50 19.19
C GLY A 66 -15.67 -57.60 18.04
N GLU A 67 -15.55 -56.30 18.30
CA GLU A 67 -14.81 -55.33 17.48
C GLU A 67 -13.35 -55.80 17.27
N GLY A 68 -12.83 -55.69 16.05
CA GLY A 68 -11.46 -56.14 15.71
C GLY A 68 -11.34 -57.61 15.27
N SER A 69 -12.44 -58.22 14.84
CA SER A 69 -12.47 -59.60 14.33
C SER A 69 -11.64 -59.76 13.05
N ALA A 70 -10.37 -60.19 13.18
CA ALA A 70 -9.48 -60.43 12.04
C ALA A 70 -10.17 -61.28 10.95
N GLY A 71 -10.17 -60.80 9.71
CA GLY A 71 -10.71 -61.50 8.55
C GLY A 71 -12.13 -61.10 8.09
N SER A 72 -12.81 -60.14 8.75
CA SER A 72 -14.10 -59.60 8.29
C SER A 72 -14.14 -58.07 8.18
N LEU A 73 -14.96 -57.58 7.25
CA LEU A 73 -15.41 -56.19 7.23
C LEU A 73 -16.61 -56.07 8.17
N ASN A 74 -16.54 -55.19 9.16
CA ASN A 74 -17.62 -54.98 10.12
C ASN A 74 -18.01 -53.51 10.21
N PHE A 75 -19.29 -53.25 10.44
CA PHE A 75 -19.81 -51.90 10.66
C PHE A 75 -21.16 -51.93 11.38
N ARG A 76 -21.51 -50.84 12.05
CA ARG A 76 -22.80 -50.65 12.72
C ARG A 76 -23.85 -50.19 11.73
N SER A 77 -25.00 -50.87 11.67
CA SER A 77 -26.15 -50.37 10.90
C SER A 77 -26.77 -49.16 11.59
N ILE A 78 -27.31 -48.23 10.79
CA ILE A 78 -28.13 -47.11 11.27
C ILE A 78 -29.46 -47.06 10.51
N ILE A 79 -30.47 -46.40 11.08
CA ILE A 79 -31.74 -46.14 10.38
C ILE A 79 -31.49 -45.28 9.14
N LYS A 80 -32.19 -45.60 8.04
CA LYS A 80 -32.10 -44.86 6.78
C LYS A 80 -32.55 -43.41 6.94
N THR A 81 -32.16 -42.55 6.01
CA THR A 81 -32.58 -41.14 6.01
C THR A 81 -34.10 -40.96 5.94
N ASP A 82 -34.82 -41.90 5.35
CA ASP A 82 -36.29 -41.93 5.26
C ASP A 82 -37.00 -42.50 6.51
N GLY A 83 -36.24 -42.87 7.54
CA GLY A 83 -36.75 -43.45 8.79
C GLY A 83 -37.01 -44.96 8.75
N THR A 84 -36.79 -45.62 7.61
CA THR A 84 -37.03 -47.06 7.46
C THR A 84 -35.85 -47.92 7.93
N ARG A 85 -36.14 -49.18 8.25
CA ARG A 85 -35.12 -50.17 8.64
C ARG A 85 -34.25 -50.55 7.43
N PRO A 86 -32.92 -50.56 7.57
CA PRO A 86 -32.04 -50.87 6.46
C PRO A 86 -32.07 -52.36 6.10
N GLN A 87 -31.99 -52.63 4.80
CA GLN A 87 -31.80 -53.96 4.25
C GLN A 87 -30.42 -54.04 3.62
N PHE A 88 -29.65 -55.08 3.94
CA PHE A 88 -28.29 -55.24 3.45
C PHE A 88 -28.21 -56.26 2.32
N LYS A 89 -27.82 -55.78 1.14
CA LYS A 89 -27.59 -56.57 -0.07
C LYS A 89 -26.20 -56.32 -0.62
N PHE A 90 -25.42 -57.37 -0.88
CA PHE A 90 -24.05 -57.22 -1.39
C PHE A 90 -23.90 -57.88 -2.75
N SER A 91 -22.98 -57.36 -3.56
CA SER A 91 -22.56 -57.93 -4.84
C SER A 91 -21.06 -58.18 -4.74
N ILE A 92 -20.68 -59.37 -4.28
CA ILE A 92 -19.27 -59.67 -3.96
C ILE A 92 -18.59 -60.42 -5.10
N VAL A 93 -17.28 -60.21 -5.26
CA VAL A 93 -16.45 -60.93 -6.24
C VAL A 93 -15.24 -61.54 -5.53
N PRO A 94 -15.21 -62.86 -5.29
CA PRO A 94 -14.09 -63.52 -4.64
C PRO A 94 -12.81 -63.55 -5.48
N HIS A 95 -11.65 -63.47 -4.82
CA HIS A 95 -10.33 -63.66 -5.43
C HIS A 95 -9.96 -65.14 -5.58
N ILE A 96 -10.47 -65.99 -4.70
CA ILE A 96 -10.33 -67.44 -4.72
C ILE A 96 -11.71 -68.10 -4.81
N TRP A 97 -11.74 -69.40 -5.08
CA TRP A 97 -12.97 -70.15 -4.87
C TRP A 97 -13.25 -70.17 -3.36
N MET A 98 -14.48 -69.88 -2.94
CA MET A 98 -14.83 -69.84 -1.52
C MET A 98 -16.34 -69.94 -1.31
N TYR A 99 -16.71 -70.12 -0.05
CA TYR A 99 -18.08 -70.09 0.45
C TYR A 99 -18.25 -68.84 1.33
N PRO A 100 -18.73 -67.71 0.79
CA PRO A 100 -18.85 -66.46 1.55
C PRO A 100 -19.88 -66.58 2.68
N SER A 101 -19.60 -65.98 3.83
CA SER A 101 -20.53 -65.92 4.95
C SER A 101 -20.72 -64.49 5.42
N PHE A 102 -21.89 -64.22 5.98
CA PHE A 102 -22.31 -62.91 6.46
C PHE A 102 -22.86 -63.04 7.88
N ALA A 103 -23.00 -61.94 8.60
CA ALA A 103 -23.76 -61.95 9.84
C ALA A 103 -24.53 -60.63 10.07
N ILE A 104 -25.68 -60.75 10.74
CA ILE A 104 -26.40 -59.63 11.34
C ILE A 104 -26.44 -59.90 12.85
N GLY A 105 -25.70 -59.11 13.61
CA GLY A 105 -25.48 -59.35 15.04
C GLY A 105 -24.76 -60.68 15.26
N SER A 106 -25.32 -61.51 16.12
CA SER A 106 -24.81 -62.86 16.43
C SER A 106 -25.28 -63.95 15.46
N THR A 107 -26.08 -63.60 14.45
CA THR A 107 -26.70 -64.57 13.52
C THR A 107 -25.92 -64.64 12.21
N LEU A 108 -25.29 -65.79 11.93
CA LEU A 108 -24.72 -66.08 10.61
C LEU A 108 -25.82 -66.20 9.56
N SER A 109 -25.57 -65.63 8.37
CA SER A 109 -26.45 -65.63 7.21
C SER A 109 -25.65 -66.02 5.96
N TYR A 110 -26.29 -66.75 5.06
CA TYR A 110 -25.72 -67.23 3.80
C TYR A 110 -26.49 -66.72 2.57
N GLY A 111 -27.39 -65.76 2.79
CA GLY A 111 -28.40 -65.30 1.84
C GLY A 111 -29.80 -65.74 2.23
N VAL A 112 -30.79 -64.87 2.05
CA VAL A 112 -32.21 -65.19 2.32
C VAL A 112 -32.61 -66.45 1.56
N GLY A 113 -33.03 -67.50 2.29
CA GLY A 113 -33.46 -68.78 1.74
C GLY A 113 -32.36 -69.87 1.69
N ASN A 114 -31.11 -69.55 2.03
CA ASN A 114 -30.00 -70.50 2.01
C ASN A 114 -29.70 -71.05 3.41
N ALA A 115 -29.72 -72.37 3.57
CA ALA A 115 -29.30 -73.05 4.80
C ALA A 115 -27.76 -73.15 4.94
N LEU A 116 -27.03 -73.08 3.80
CA LEU A 116 -25.57 -73.15 3.70
C LEU A 116 -25.09 -72.18 2.62
N SER A 117 -23.86 -71.70 2.73
CA SER A 117 -23.24 -70.83 1.73
C SER A 117 -23.08 -71.55 0.37
N PRO A 118 -23.40 -70.91 -0.76
CA PRO A 118 -23.10 -71.46 -2.08
C PRO A 118 -21.60 -71.35 -2.41
N ARG A 119 -21.09 -72.33 -3.18
CA ARG A 119 -19.71 -72.29 -3.68
C ARG A 119 -19.59 -71.25 -4.78
N ILE A 120 -18.81 -70.20 -4.56
CA ILE A 120 -18.57 -69.15 -5.56
C ILE A 120 -17.18 -69.35 -6.16
N LYS A 121 -17.10 -69.28 -7.49
CA LYS A 121 -15.83 -69.36 -8.21
C LYS A 121 -15.06 -68.06 -8.07
N ALA A 122 -13.73 -68.14 -8.07
CA ALA A 122 -12.89 -66.95 -8.17
C ALA A 122 -13.28 -66.10 -9.40
N GLY A 123 -13.56 -64.82 -9.18
CA GLY A 123 -13.93 -63.85 -10.21
C GLY A 123 -15.41 -63.83 -10.60
N GLU A 124 -16.24 -64.74 -10.10
CA GLU A 124 -17.69 -64.68 -10.32
C GLU A 124 -18.35 -63.72 -9.34
N THR A 125 -19.36 -62.99 -9.80
CA THR A 125 -20.20 -62.12 -8.96
C THR A 125 -21.23 -62.96 -8.22
N TYR A 126 -21.38 -62.70 -6.93
CA TYR A 126 -22.43 -63.26 -6.10
C TYR A 126 -23.26 -62.15 -5.46
N ASP A 127 -24.50 -62.02 -5.93
CA ASP A 127 -25.50 -61.13 -5.36
C ASP A 127 -26.23 -61.81 -4.22
N VAL A 128 -26.22 -61.19 -3.04
CA VAL A 128 -26.75 -61.78 -1.81
C VAL A 128 -27.56 -60.77 -1.02
N ASN A 129 -28.75 -61.18 -0.61
CA ASN A 129 -29.56 -60.47 0.37
C ASN A 129 -29.29 -61.06 1.75
N VAL A 130 -28.65 -60.30 2.64
CA VAL A 130 -28.26 -60.77 3.98
C VAL A 130 -29.43 -60.69 4.95
N GLY A 131 -30.29 -59.67 4.80
CA GLY A 131 -31.49 -59.46 5.61
C GLY A 131 -31.69 -58.00 6.03
N THR A 132 -32.71 -57.78 6.87
CA THR A 132 -33.06 -56.47 7.43
C THR A 132 -32.47 -56.31 8.83
N SER A 133 -31.97 -55.13 9.15
CA SER A 133 -31.48 -54.77 10.48
C SER A 133 -32.38 -53.73 11.15
N ASP A 134 -32.35 -53.65 12.47
CA ASP A 134 -33.09 -52.67 13.26
C ASP A 134 -32.46 -51.25 13.25
N GLY A 135 -31.34 -51.07 12.56
CA GLY A 135 -30.59 -49.80 12.55
C GLY A 135 -29.75 -49.58 13.81
N ASN A 136 -29.44 -50.66 14.54
CA ASN A 136 -28.54 -50.64 15.68
C ASN A 136 -27.87 -52.02 15.86
N THR A 137 -27.49 -52.68 14.77
CA THR A 137 -26.89 -54.03 14.81
C THR A 137 -25.65 -54.09 13.93
N ASN A 138 -24.63 -54.83 14.36
CA ASN A 138 -23.40 -55.01 13.57
C ASN A 138 -23.65 -55.90 12.37
N ILE A 139 -23.13 -55.48 11.22
CA ILE A 139 -23.16 -56.23 9.96
C ILE A 139 -21.75 -56.72 9.67
N PHE A 140 -21.63 -57.97 9.25
CA PHE A 140 -20.33 -58.60 8.97
C PHE A 140 -20.29 -59.17 7.56
N LEU A 141 -19.23 -58.81 6.82
CA LEU A 141 -18.79 -59.46 5.59
C LEU A 141 -17.53 -60.28 5.90
N ASN A 142 -17.67 -61.59 6.05
CA ASN A 142 -16.55 -62.43 6.46
C ASN A 142 -15.71 -62.88 5.26
N GLY A 143 -14.41 -63.04 5.48
CA GLY A 143 -13.46 -63.38 4.43
C GLY A 143 -13.11 -62.21 3.50
N ILE A 144 -13.16 -60.97 4.00
CA ILE A 144 -12.96 -59.76 3.19
C ILE A 144 -11.60 -59.73 2.48
N ASP A 145 -10.56 -60.26 3.13
CA ASP A 145 -9.20 -60.35 2.59
C ASP A 145 -9.09 -61.21 1.34
N TYR A 146 -10.13 -62.00 1.04
CA TYR A 146 -10.20 -62.88 -0.12
C TYR A 146 -11.19 -62.37 -1.17
N MET A 147 -11.67 -61.12 -1.06
CA MET A 147 -12.59 -60.49 -2.02
C MET A 147 -11.84 -59.45 -2.86
N ARG A 148 -12.16 -59.38 -4.16
CA ARG A 148 -11.70 -58.30 -5.08
C ARG A 148 -12.65 -57.11 -5.06
N SER A 149 -13.94 -57.37 -4.92
CA SER A 149 -14.98 -56.36 -4.84
C SER A 149 -16.06 -56.79 -3.86
N ILE A 150 -16.68 -55.81 -3.22
CA ILE A 150 -17.82 -55.98 -2.31
C ILE A 150 -19.08 -55.25 -2.79
N GLY A 151 -19.05 -54.74 -4.01
CA GLY A 151 -20.14 -54.00 -4.64
C GLY A 151 -20.18 -52.53 -4.22
N ASP A 152 -21.19 -51.81 -4.71
CA ASP A 152 -21.42 -50.41 -4.38
C ASP A 152 -22.03 -50.26 -2.97
N PHE A 153 -21.54 -49.26 -2.24
CA PHE A 153 -21.89 -49.01 -0.85
C PHE A 153 -22.93 -47.89 -0.67
N THR A 154 -23.41 -47.25 -1.74
CA THR A 154 -24.29 -46.07 -1.68
C THR A 154 -25.55 -46.29 -0.85
N ASP A 155 -26.21 -47.43 -0.99
CA ASP A 155 -27.45 -47.75 -0.27
C ASP A 155 -27.22 -48.39 1.12
N LYS A 156 -25.95 -48.55 1.55
CA LYS A 156 -25.58 -49.21 2.81
C LYS A 156 -25.67 -48.21 3.96
N SER A 157 -26.81 -48.25 4.65
CA SER A 157 -27.07 -47.41 5.82
C SER A 157 -26.17 -47.78 7.01
N LEU A 158 -25.07 -47.07 7.13
CA LEU A 158 -24.11 -47.18 8.23
C LEU A 158 -23.64 -45.77 8.65
N GLY A 159 -23.28 -45.64 9.92
CA GLY A 159 -22.79 -44.40 10.54
C GLY A 159 -21.51 -44.64 11.34
N GLU A 160 -21.05 -43.61 12.06
CA GLU A 160 -19.82 -43.62 12.88
C GLU A 160 -18.53 -43.78 12.05
N THR A 161 -17.44 -44.24 12.64
CA THR A 161 -16.18 -44.47 11.95
C THR A 161 -16.23 -45.78 11.17
N PHE A 162 -15.97 -45.73 9.86
CA PHE A 162 -15.94 -46.91 8.99
C PHE A 162 -14.50 -47.39 8.76
N ASN A 163 -14.23 -48.67 9.07
CA ASN A 163 -12.91 -49.27 8.87
C ASN A 163 -12.94 -50.23 7.68
N LEU A 164 -12.49 -49.76 6.52
CA LEU A 164 -12.39 -50.59 5.32
C LEU A 164 -11.12 -51.44 5.38
N SER A 165 -11.27 -52.77 5.48
CA SER A 165 -10.17 -53.73 5.35
C SER A 165 -10.32 -54.56 4.09
N GLY A 166 -9.23 -55.10 3.56
CA GLY A 166 -9.27 -56.06 2.47
C GLY A 166 -7.94 -56.22 1.74
N ALA A 167 -7.21 -57.29 2.04
CA ALA A 167 -5.90 -57.59 1.44
C ALA A 167 -5.93 -57.76 -0.09
N ARG A 168 -7.08 -58.11 -0.67
CA ARG A 168 -7.25 -58.34 -2.12
C ARG A 168 -8.27 -57.40 -2.78
N LEU A 169 -8.82 -56.45 -2.04
CA LEU A 169 -9.83 -55.52 -2.55
C LEU A 169 -9.17 -54.59 -3.57
N THR A 170 -9.79 -54.43 -4.74
CA THR A 170 -9.26 -53.59 -5.83
C THR A 170 -10.07 -52.32 -6.05
N ALA A 171 -11.35 -52.28 -5.64
CA ALA A 171 -12.19 -51.10 -5.75
C ALA A 171 -13.15 -50.98 -4.55
N PHE A 172 -13.45 -49.74 -4.15
CA PHE A 172 -14.47 -49.41 -3.16
C PHE A 172 -15.24 -48.16 -3.59
N HIS A 173 -16.54 -48.32 -3.91
CA HIS A 173 -17.34 -47.27 -4.52
C HIS A 173 -18.58 -46.91 -3.70
N VAL A 174 -18.83 -45.61 -3.63
CA VAL A 174 -20.06 -44.93 -3.24
C VAL A 174 -20.36 -43.95 -4.36
N ASP A 175 -20.95 -44.45 -5.45
CA ASP A 175 -21.20 -43.70 -6.71
C ASP A 175 -22.59 -43.99 -7.32
N GLY A 176 -23.46 -44.66 -6.58
CA GLY A 176 -24.83 -44.95 -7.00
C GLY A 176 -25.64 -43.66 -7.19
N LYS A 177 -26.62 -43.67 -8.10
CA LYS A 177 -27.54 -42.55 -8.32
C LYS A 177 -28.55 -42.35 -7.19
N ASP A 178 -28.75 -43.40 -6.38
CA ASP A 178 -29.66 -43.43 -5.26
C ASP A 178 -29.24 -42.46 -4.13
N VAL A 179 -30.11 -42.34 -3.13
CA VAL A 179 -29.81 -41.59 -1.90
C VAL A 179 -28.60 -42.23 -1.22
N VAL A 180 -27.61 -41.41 -0.88
CA VAL A 180 -26.40 -41.86 -0.18
C VAL A 180 -26.75 -42.16 1.28
N GLU A 181 -26.86 -43.45 1.60
CA GLU A 181 -27.09 -43.97 2.95
C GLU A 181 -25.78 -44.31 3.68
N PHE A 182 -24.68 -44.49 2.93
CA PHE A 182 -23.33 -44.58 3.49
C PHE A 182 -22.92 -43.24 4.10
N ARG A 183 -23.03 -43.11 5.42
CA ARG A 183 -22.88 -41.84 6.14
C ARG A 183 -21.90 -41.92 7.31
N PRO A 184 -20.66 -42.43 7.12
CA PRO A 184 -19.68 -42.43 8.18
C PRO A 184 -19.23 -40.99 8.52
N THR A 185 -18.81 -40.78 9.76
CA THR A 185 -18.22 -39.51 10.23
C THR A 185 -16.69 -39.51 10.15
N GLY A 186 -16.06 -40.68 10.03
CA GLY A 186 -14.63 -40.87 9.81
C GLY A 186 -14.36 -42.19 9.09
N MET A 187 -13.17 -42.35 8.50
CA MET A 187 -12.83 -43.56 7.75
C MET A 187 -11.36 -43.92 7.88
N THR A 188 -11.07 -45.21 8.08
CA THR A 188 -9.72 -45.79 8.01
C THR A 188 -9.70 -46.86 6.92
N ILE A 189 -8.63 -46.92 6.13
CA ILE A 189 -8.54 -47.87 5.00
C ILE A 189 -7.26 -48.69 5.09
N THR A 190 -7.42 -50.02 5.16
CA THR A 190 -6.36 -51.03 5.15
C THR A 190 -6.59 -52.00 3.98
N ALA A 191 -6.35 -51.51 2.76
CA ALA A 191 -6.54 -52.26 1.52
C ALA A 191 -5.37 -51.99 0.54
N PRO A 192 -4.19 -52.62 0.72
CA PRO A 192 -2.96 -52.25 0.00
C PRO A 192 -3.00 -52.48 -1.52
N LEU A 193 -3.99 -53.22 -2.03
CA LEU A 193 -4.18 -53.47 -3.46
C LEU A 193 -5.32 -52.65 -4.07
N LEU A 194 -5.90 -51.71 -3.32
CA LEU A 194 -6.96 -50.83 -3.80
C LEU A 194 -6.44 -49.94 -4.93
N GLN A 195 -7.16 -49.93 -6.04
CA GLN A 195 -6.84 -49.15 -7.25
C GLN A 195 -7.83 -48.01 -7.45
N GLU A 196 -9.08 -48.19 -7.05
CA GLU A 196 -10.15 -47.19 -7.19
C GLU A 196 -10.83 -46.95 -5.84
N LEU A 197 -10.87 -45.69 -5.41
CA LEU A 197 -11.61 -45.24 -4.22
C LEU A 197 -12.53 -44.10 -4.61
N VAL A 198 -13.84 -44.35 -4.55
CA VAL A 198 -14.87 -43.37 -4.90
C VAL A 198 -15.81 -43.18 -3.71
N LEU A 199 -15.87 -41.97 -3.18
CA LEU A 199 -16.70 -41.54 -2.06
C LEU A 199 -17.46 -40.27 -2.44
N LYS A 200 -18.45 -40.37 -3.33
CA LYS A 200 -19.19 -39.18 -3.81
C LYS A 200 -20.36 -38.83 -2.91
N ARG A 201 -20.54 -37.54 -2.66
CA ARG A 201 -21.68 -36.96 -1.91
C ARG A 201 -21.80 -37.48 -0.47
N VAL A 202 -20.70 -37.96 0.12
CA VAL A 202 -20.64 -38.42 1.51
C VAL A 202 -20.38 -37.23 2.43
N ALA A 203 -21.36 -36.33 2.55
CA ALA A 203 -21.22 -35.07 3.28
C ALA A 203 -20.97 -35.23 4.80
N SER A 204 -21.26 -36.42 5.35
CA SER A 204 -20.97 -36.76 6.74
C SER A 204 -19.48 -36.99 7.01
N LEU A 205 -18.69 -37.31 5.98
CA LEU A 205 -17.28 -37.64 6.13
C LEU A 205 -16.47 -36.35 6.29
N VAL A 206 -15.94 -36.14 7.50
CA VAL A 206 -15.24 -34.93 7.94
C VAL A 206 -13.83 -35.26 8.44
N GLY A 207 -13.02 -34.24 8.68
CA GLY A 207 -11.69 -34.40 9.26
C GLY A 207 -10.65 -34.85 8.25
N GLY A 208 -9.73 -35.72 8.67
CA GLY A 208 -8.63 -36.20 7.84
C GLY A 208 -8.82 -37.61 7.30
N LEU A 209 -8.35 -37.85 6.08
CA LEU A 209 -8.29 -39.18 5.47
C LEU A 209 -6.85 -39.50 5.05
N ASP A 210 -6.27 -40.52 5.69
CA ASP A 210 -4.91 -40.99 5.37
C ASP A 210 -4.95 -42.15 4.36
N LEU A 211 -4.40 -41.92 3.17
CA LEU A 211 -4.32 -42.90 2.09
C LEU A 211 -2.87 -43.31 1.79
N SER A 212 -1.91 -42.97 2.66
CA SER A 212 -0.47 -43.17 2.46
C SER A 212 -0.09 -44.61 2.12
N ILE A 213 -0.81 -45.60 2.67
CA ILE A 213 -0.55 -47.03 2.45
C ILE A 213 -1.15 -47.58 1.15
N LEU A 214 -1.99 -46.81 0.44
CA LEU A 214 -2.65 -47.23 -0.79
C LEU A 214 -1.73 -47.05 -2.01
N LEU A 215 -0.57 -47.71 -1.98
CA LEU A 215 0.48 -47.56 -2.98
C LEU A 215 0.08 -48.04 -4.39
N LYS A 216 -1.09 -48.67 -4.56
CA LYS A 216 -1.64 -49.11 -5.85
C LYS A 216 -2.82 -48.28 -6.34
N LEU A 217 -3.17 -47.21 -5.63
CA LEU A 217 -4.28 -46.32 -5.99
C LEU A 217 -4.00 -45.63 -7.33
N ARG A 218 -4.99 -45.68 -8.23
CA ARG A 218 -4.95 -45.07 -9.57
C ARG A 218 -5.95 -43.95 -9.72
N MET A 219 -7.14 -44.10 -9.14
CA MET A 219 -8.20 -43.10 -9.16
C MET A 219 -8.77 -42.87 -7.77
N LEU A 220 -8.89 -41.59 -7.42
CA LEU A 220 -9.49 -41.10 -6.18
C LEU A 220 -10.58 -40.08 -6.51
N ASN A 221 -11.79 -40.28 -5.98
CA ASN A 221 -12.86 -39.30 -6.09
C ASN A 221 -13.55 -39.07 -4.74
N LEU A 222 -13.40 -37.87 -4.20
CA LEU A 222 -13.90 -37.45 -2.88
C LEU A 222 -14.86 -36.26 -2.96
N VAL A 223 -15.43 -36.01 -4.14
CA VAL A 223 -16.33 -34.87 -4.41
C VAL A 223 -17.58 -34.93 -3.53
N GLY A 224 -17.96 -33.80 -2.93
CA GLY A 224 -19.10 -33.69 -2.02
C GLY A 224 -18.89 -34.31 -0.64
N THR A 225 -17.63 -34.60 -0.26
CA THR A 225 -17.25 -34.87 1.13
C THR A 225 -16.92 -33.57 1.87
N MET A 226 -16.80 -33.63 3.20
CA MET A 226 -16.46 -32.48 4.05
C MET A 226 -15.08 -32.65 4.70
N LEU A 227 -14.19 -33.40 4.06
CA LEU A 227 -12.82 -33.64 4.52
C LEU A 227 -12.02 -32.33 4.50
N SER A 228 -11.28 -32.08 5.58
CA SER A 228 -10.37 -30.92 5.69
C SER A 228 -8.94 -31.26 5.29
N SER A 229 -8.55 -32.53 5.32
CA SER A 229 -7.22 -32.98 4.89
C SER A 229 -7.25 -34.37 4.27
N VAL A 230 -6.41 -34.58 3.25
CA VAL A 230 -6.23 -35.88 2.59
C VAL A 230 -4.74 -36.11 2.40
N VAL A 231 -4.21 -37.21 2.93
CA VAL A 231 -2.82 -37.62 2.72
C VAL A 231 -2.79 -38.60 1.55
N LEU A 232 -2.25 -38.17 0.42
CA LEU A 232 -2.16 -39.00 -0.79
C LEU A 232 -0.98 -39.99 -0.71
N PRO A 233 -1.10 -41.18 -1.33
CA PRO A 233 0.00 -42.14 -1.39
C PRO A 233 1.15 -41.63 -2.25
N ALA A 234 2.38 -41.87 -1.77
CA ALA A 234 3.60 -41.67 -2.54
C ALA A 234 3.72 -42.76 -3.61
N THR A 235 3.19 -42.52 -4.81
CA THR A 235 3.06 -43.57 -5.82
C THR A 235 3.06 -43.04 -7.25
N GLU A 236 3.69 -43.81 -8.13
CA GLU A 236 3.66 -43.60 -9.58
C GLU A 236 2.32 -44.01 -10.23
N TYR A 237 1.45 -44.74 -9.51
CA TYR A 237 0.22 -45.29 -10.10
C TYR A 237 -0.96 -44.32 -10.09
N LEU A 238 -0.91 -43.24 -9.31
CA LEU A 238 -2.03 -42.30 -9.18
C LEU A 238 -2.14 -41.43 -10.45
N GLU A 239 -3.25 -41.55 -11.16
CA GLU A 239 -3.48 -40.90 -12.45
C GLU A 239 -4.60 -39.85 -12.41
N GLU A 240 -5.60 -40.03 -11.54
CA GLU A 240 -6.80 -39.18 -11.45
C GLU A 240 -7.23 -38.91 -10.00
N VAL A 241 -7.45 -37.64 -9.67
CA VAL A 241 -7.82 -37.17 -8.34
C VAL A 241 -8.90 -36.09 -8.40
N HIS A 242 -10.02 -36.32 -7.72
CA HIS A 242 -11.08 -35.31 -7.53
C HIS A 242 -11.30 -35.05 -6.04
N LEU A 243 -11.10 -33.80 -5.62
CA LEU A 243 -11.03 -33.41 -4.21
C LEU A 243 -12.17 -32.45 -3.82
N PRO A 244 -12.61 -32.48 -2.55
CA PRO A 244 -13.66 -31.61 -2.05
C PRO A 244 -13.18 -30.17 -1.88
N GLY A 245 -14.13 -29.23 -1.82
CA GLY A 245 -13.85 -27.80 -1.64
C GLY A 245 -13.44 -27.40 -0.22
N THR A 246 -13.49 -28.32 0.73
CA THR A 246 -13.27 -28.06 2.17
C THR A 246 -11.84 -28.24 2.64
N LEU A 247 -10.91 -28.63 1.76
CA LEU A 247 -9.52 -28.88 2.12
C LEU A 247 -8.82 -27.61 2.61
N THR A 248 -8.04 -27.75 3.67
CA THR A 248 -7.13 -26.71 4.17
C THR A 248 -5.68 -26.96 3.75
N SER A 249 -5.34 -28.19 3.35
CA SER A 249 -4.01 -28.54 2.84
C SER A 249 -4.06 -29.52 1.67
N LEU A 250 -3.12 -29.35 0.73
CA LEU A 250 -2.92 -30.24 -0.41
C LEU A 250 -1.43 -30.34 -0.77
N SER A 251 -0.90 -31.56 -0.84
CA SER A 251 0.45 -31.86 -1.33
C SER A 251 0.40 -32.86 -2.48
N LEU A 252 1.04 -32.49 -3.59
CA LEU A 252 1.14 -33.22 -4.85
C LEU A 252 2.60 -33.35 -5.27
N ASP A 253 3.45 -33.78 -4.33
CA ASP A 253 4.90 -33.83 -4.52
C ASP A 253 5.42 -35.18 -5.04
N GLN A 254 4.63 -36.25 -4.86
CA GLN A 254 5.10 -37.64 -5.03
C GLN A 254 4.18 -38.47 -5.94
N GLN A 255 3.51 -37.79 -6.87
CA GLN A 255 2.56 -38.38 -7.82
C GLN A 255 2.96 -38.02 -9.26
N PRO A 256 4.10 -38.55 -9.78
CA PRO A 256 4.71 -38.09 -11.03
C PRO A 256 3.88 -38.37 -12.29
N ASN A 257 2.91 -39.28 -12.23
CA ASN A 257 2.04 -39.65 -13.35
C ASN A 257 0.61 -39.11 -13.21
N LEU A 258 0.37 -38.16 -12.29
CA LEU A 258 -0.95 -37.54 -12.11
C LEU A 258 -1.30 -36.70 -13.35
N LYS A 259 -2.39 -37.08 -14.03
CA LYS A 259 -2.85 -36.44 -15.28
C LYS A 259 -4.04 -35.53 -15.05
N THR A 260 -4.98 -35.97 -14.21
CA THR A 260 -6.23 -35.26 -13.97
C THR A 260 -6.32 -34.90 -12.50
N ILE A 261 -6.54 -33.62 -12.24
CA ILE A 261 -6.86 -33.14 -10.89
C ILE A 261 -7.95 -32.07 -10.94
N THR A 262 -8.97 -32.24 -10.11
CA THR A 262 -10.01 -31.23 -9.92
C THR A 262 -10.26 -30.98 -8.44
N LEU A 263 -10.55 -29.74 -8.11
CA LEU A 263 -10.88 -29.31 -6.76
C LEU A 263 -12.20 -28.52 -6.81
N GLU A 264 -13.19 -28.88 -5.99
CA GLU A 264 -14.50 -28.19 -6.01
C GLU A 264 -14.42 -26.72 -5.54
N GLY A 265 -13.42 -26.38 -4.74
CA GLY A 265 -13.18 -25.05 -4.19
C GLY A 265 -11.88 -24.98 -3.38
N ALA A 266 -11.36 -23.77 -3.18
CA ALA A 266 -10.07 -23.56 -2.48
C ALA A 266 -10.10 -22.38 -1.50
N ASP A 267 -11.27 -21.83 -1.19
CA ASP A 267 -11.44 -20.67 -0.30
C ASP A 267 -10.88 -20.88 1.12
N ARG A 268 -10.72 -22.14 1.54
CA ARG A 268 -10.15 -22.52 2.84
C ARG A 268 -8.69 -22.97 2.79
N MET A 269 -8.07 -22.99 1.62
CA MET A 269 -6.73 -23.53 1.44
C MET A 269 -5.70 -22.68 2.20
N GLN A 270 -4.92 -23.31 3.07
CA GLN A 270 -3.86 -22.69 3.86
C GLN A 270 -2.47 -23.15 3.45
N SER A 271 -2.34 -24.37 2.92
CA SER A 271 -1.07 -24.95 2.50
C SER A 271 -1.22 -25.67 1.17
N LEU A 272 -0.48 -25.22 0.15
CA LEU A 272 -0.48 -25.82 -1.17
C LEU A 272 0.95 -26.17 -1.59
N SER A 273 1.19 -27.44 -1.90
CA SER A 273 2.45 -27.93 -2.44
C SER A 273 2.23 -28.69 -3.74
N ILE A 274 2.79 -28.19 -4.83
CA ILE A 274 2.69 -28.80 -6.16
C ILE A 274 4.11 -29.11 -6.66
N GLY A 275 4.38 -30.40 -6.84
CA GLY A 275 5.64 -30.90 -7.38
C GLY A 275 5.81 -30.62 -8.87
N ALA A 276 7.02 -30.89 -9.38
CA ALA A 276 7.33 -30.75 -10.80
C ALA A 276 6.50 -31.73 -11.64
N GLY A 277 6.04 -31.26 -12.80
CA GLY A 277 5.33 -32.11 -13.78
C GLY A 277 3.83 -32.33 -13.50
N ILE A 278 3.27 -31.76 -12.42
CA ILE A 278 1.83 -31.80 -12.19
C ILE A 278 1.11 -30.93 -13.22
N ALA A 279 0.26 -31.57 -14.03
CA ALA A 279 -0.60 -30.89 -14.99
C ALA A 279 -1.55 -29.90 -14.28
N ASP A 280 -1.93 -28.82 -14.97
CA ASP A 280 -2.92 -27.85 -14.49
C ASP A 280 -2.58 -27.12 -13.16
N SER A 281 -1.29 -27.05 -12.78
CA SER A 281 -0.83 -26.30 -11.59
C SER A 281 -1.34 -24.86 -11.54
N ARG A 282 -1.44 -24.19 -12.70
CA ARG A 282 -2.03 -22.85 -12.81
C ARG A 282 -3.49 -22.82 -12.42
N THR A 283 -4.28 -23.81 -12.86
CA THR A 283 -5.71 -23.90 -12.60
C THR A 283 -5.98 -24.09 -11.10
N ILE A 284 -5.20 -24.95 -10.45
CA ILE A 284 -5.29 -25.17 -8.99
C ILE A 284 -4.96 -23.88 -8.24
N PHE A 285 -3.85 -23.22 -8.58
CA PHE A 285 -3.49 -21.97 -7.94
C PHE A 285 -4.50 -20.85 -8.24
N ASN A 286 -5.07 -20.82 -9.45
CA ASN A 286 -6.11 -19.87 -9.82
C ASN A 286 -7.37 -20.03 -8.95
N LEU A 287 -7.77 -21.25 -8.58
CA LEU A 287 -8.87 -21.45 -7.63
C LEU A 287 -8.57 -20.82 -6.26
N CYS A 288 -7.33 -20.94 -5.78
CA CYS A 288 -6.90 -20.29 -4.54
C CYS A 288 -6.98 -18.77 -4.66
N PHE A 289 -6.48 -18.22 -5.77
CA PHE A 289 -6.53 -16.78 -6.07
C PHE A 289 -7.98 -16.25 -6.15
N THR A 290 -8.85 -16.88 -6.94
CA THR A 290 -10.24 -16.43 -7.12
C THR A 290 -11.09 -16.66 -5.87
N GLY A 291 -10.75 -17.67 -5.06
CA GLY A 291 -11.40 -17.96 -3.78
C GLY A 291 -10.87 -17.12 -2.62
N ASN A 292 -9.84 -16.28 -2.85
CA ASN A 292 -9.15 -15.52 -1.81
C ASN A 292 -8.67 -16.40 -0.64
N ALA A 293 -8.02 -17.51 -0.98
CA ALA A 293 -7.57 -18.49 0.00
C ALA A 293 -6.54 -17.89 0.98
N PRO A 294 -6.60 -18.21 2.29
CA PRO A 294 -5.64 -17.75 3.29
C PRO A 294 -4.36 -18.60 3.28
N LEU A 295 -3.63 -18.60 2.15
CA LEU A 295 -2.40 -19.37 1.98
C LEU A 295 -1.28 -18.85 2.89
N ASN A 296 -0.87 -19.70 3.83
CA ASN A 296 0.29 -19.49 4.71
C ASN A 296 1.55 -20.16 4.17
N TYR A 297 1.41 -21.19 3.34
CA TYR A 297 2.51 -21.93 2.72
C TYR A 297 2.23 -22.22 1.26
N LEU A 298 3.21 -21.97 0.39
CA LEU A 298 3.13 -22.28 -1.03
C LEU A 298 4.42 -22.89 -1.56
N LYS A 299 4.31 -24.05 -2.22
CA LYS A 299 5.39 -24.59 -3.05
C LYS A 299 4.88 -24.88 -4.45
N LEU A 300 5.55 -24.31 -5.44
CA LEU A 300 5.30 -24.50 -6.86
C LEU A 300 6.62 -24.82 -7.55
N ALA A 301 6.83 -26.09 -7.92
CA ALA A 301 8.08 -26.54 -8.51
C ALA A 301 8.00 -26.66 -10.04
N SER A 302 8.95 -26.03 -10.75
CA SER A 302 9.11 -26.13 -12.21
C SER A 302 7.83 -25.81 -13.01
N ILE A 303 7.12 -24.75 -12.62
CA ILE A 303 5.93 -24.31 -13.33
C ILE A 303 6.27 -23.75 -14.72
N ASN A 304 5.32 -23.81 -15.64
CA ASN A 304 5.39 -23.12 -16.92
C ASN A 304 4.02 -22.51 -17.23
N TRP A 305 3.81 -21.29 -16.76
CA TRP A 305 2.51 -20.60 -16.87
C TRP A 305 2.58 -19.49 -17.93
N THR A 306 1.54 -19.41 -18.75
CA THR A 306 1.38 -18.35 -19.77
C THR A 306 0.15 -17.49 -19.48
N GLU A 307 0.08 -16.30 -20.06
CA GLU A 307 -1.08 -15.38 -19.95
C GLU A 307 -1.53 -15.12 -18.50
N VAL A 308 -0.56 -14.92 -17.60
CA VAL A 308 -0.81 -14.66 -16.17
C VAL A 308 -1.11 -13.17 -15.97
N SER A 309 -2.11 -12.83 -15.18
CA SER A 309 -2.41 -11.43 -14.84
C SER A 309 -1.45 -10.88 -13.79
N LEU A 310 -1.23 -9.57 -13.77
CA LEU A 310 -0.39 -8.94 -12.74
C LEU A 310 -0.97 -9.18 -11.32
N TYR A 311 -2.29 -9.16 -11.18
CA TYR A 311 -2.98 -9.42 -9.90
C TYR A 311 -2.66 -10.80 -9.32
N MET A 312 -2.60 -11.83 -10.15
CA MET A 312 -2.28 -13.19 -9.73
C MET A 312 -0.82 -13.29 -9.25
N ILE A 313 0.11 -12.53 -9.86
CA ILE A 313 1.51 -12.48 -9.45
C ILE A 313 1.66 -11.69 -8.15
N ASN A 314 0.90 -10.61 -7.97
CA ASN A 314 0.90 -9.86 -6.71
C ASN A 314 0.34 -10.71 -5.56
N TYR A 315 -0.70 -11.51 -5.82
CA TYR A 315 -1.18 -12.51 -4.85
C TYR A 315 -0.10 -13.56 -4.54
N LEU A 316 0.60 -14.05 -5.56
CA LEU A 316 1.73 -14.98 -5.38
C LEU A 316 2.84 -14.36 -4.52
N ALA A 317 3.20 -13.10 -4.78
CA ALA A 317 4.21 -12.36 -4.02
C ALA A 317 3.77 -12.06 -2.58
N SER A 318 2.47 -11.95 -2.32
CA SER A 318 1.96 -11.70 -0.96
C SER A 318 2.16 -12.87 0.01
N ILE A 319 2.47 -14.07 -0.50
CA ILE A 319 2.65 -15.28 0.30
C ILE A 319 4.12 -15.35 0.75
N THR A 320 4.34 -15.11 2.05
CA THR A 320 5.68 -14.93 2.63
C THR A 320 6.49 -16.23 2.72
N ASP A 321 5.87 -17.35 3.13
CA ASP A 321 6.50 -18.66 3.11
C ASP A 321 6.18 -19.36 1.78
N SER A 322 6.93 -18.97 0.75
CA SER A 322 6.76 -19.51 -0.60
C SER A 322 8.07 -19.94 -1.26
N SER A 323 8.00 -21.04 -2.03
CA SER A 323 9.05 -21.52 -2.92
C SER A 323 8.48 -21.74 -4.30
N VAL A 324 8.79 -20.82 -5.22
CA VAL A 324 8.30 -20.85 -6.60
C VAL A 324 9.49 -20.99 -7.54
N SER A 325 9.42 -21.95 -8.46
CA SER A 325 10.43 -22.12 -9.52
C SER A 325 9.81 -22.43 -10.87
N GLY A 326 10.47 -22.03 -11.95
CA GLY A 326 10.03 -22.24 -13.32
C GLY A 326 9.87 -20.94 -14.11
N LYS A 327 8.85 -20.87 -14.97
CA LYS A 327 8.61 -19.76 -15.90
C LYS A 327 7.18 -19.24 -15.81
N ILE A 328 7.04 -17.91 -15.80
CA ILE A 328 5.76 -17.21 -15.89
C ILE A 328 5.84 -16.21 -17.06
N ALA A 329 4.84 -16.23 -17.95
CA ALA A 329 4.62 -15.17 -18.92
C ALA A 329 3.37 -14.37 -18.55
N VAL A 330 3.59 -13.11 -18.18
CA VAL A 330 2.53 -12.14 -17.88
C VAL A 330 1.83 -11.74 -19.19
N ILE A 331 0.54 -11.43 -19.12
CA ILE A 331 -0.18 -10.85 -20.26
C ILE A 331 0.54 -9.57 -20.69
N ASN A 332 1.01 -9.54 -21.95
CA ASN A 332 1.85 -8.47 -22.47
C ASN A 332 1.02 -7.25 -22.92
N ASN A 333 0.50 -6.47 -21.97
CA ASN A 333 -0.22 -5.22 -22.23
C ASN A 333 0.00 -4.19 -21.11
N THR A 334 -0.45 -2.95 -21.33
CA THR A 334 -0.30 -1.85 -20.37
C THR A 334 -1.10 -2.03 -19.07
N THR A 335 -2.21 -2.78 -19.10
CA THR A 335 -3.04 -3.06 -17.91
C THR A 335 -2.38 -4.03 -16.94
N ASN A 336 -1.59 -4.99 -17.45
CA ASN A 336 -0.87 -5.99 -16.65
C ASN A 336 0.63 -5.66 -16.53
N ARG A 337 1.02 -4.43 -16.87
CA ARG A 337 2.40 -3.99 -16.74
C ARG A 337 2.76 -3.82 -15.25
N PRO A 338 3.80 -4.51 -14.73
CA PRO A 338 4.31 -4.23 -13.40
C PRO A 338 4.91 -2.83 -13.33
N ASN A 339 4.70 -2.12 -12.22
CA ASN A 339 5.37 -0.84 -11.96
C ASN A 339 6.69 -1.05 -11.18
N PHE A 340 7.38 0.04 -10.86
CA PHE A 340 8.63 -0.02 -10.11
C PHE A 340 8.49 -0.77 -8.78
N ASN A 341 7.44 -0.47 -8.00
CA ASN A 341 7.22 -1.10 -6.70
C ASN A 341 6.97 -2.61 -6.85
N ASN A 342 6.19 -3.04 -7.85
CA ASN A 342 5.99 -4.47 -8.11
C ASN A 342 7.32 -5.18 -8.39
N LYS A 343 8.20 -4.55 -9.18
CA LYS A 343 9.53 -5.11 -9.47
C LYS A 343 10.43 -5.17 -8.25
N ILE A 344 10.37 -4.16 -7.39
CA ILE A 344 11.08 -4.18 -6.10
C ILE A 344 10.57 -5.34 -5.22
N ASP A 345 9.25 -5.54 -5.13
CA ASP A 345 8.65 -6.67 -4.41
C ASP A 345 9.14 -8.01 -4.99
N TRP A 346 9.15 -8.17 -6.32
CA TRP A 346 9.65 -9.38 -6.96
C TRP A 346 11.13 -9.63 -6.66
N LEU A 347 11.95 -8.57 -6.60
CA LEU A 347 13.36 -8.67 -6.22
C LEU A 347 13.55 -9.11 -4.76
N TYR A 348 12.62 -8.77 -3.87
CA TYR A 348 12.62 -9.25 -2.48
C TYR A 348 12.26 -10.73 -2.38
N HIS A 349 11.22 -11.15 -3.10
CA HIS A 349 10.69 -12.52 -2.99
C HIS A 349 11.47 -13.54 -3.83
N TRP A 350 11.87 -13.18 -5.05
CA TRP A 350 12.36 -14.13 -6.04
C TRP A 350 13.71 -13.76 -6.66
N GLY A 351 14.30 -12.64 -6.26
CA GLY A 351 15.55 -12.15 -6.86
C GLY A 351 15.34 -11.65 -8.29
N ASN A 352 16.38 -11.73 -9.13
CA ASN A 352 16.34 -11.19 -10.48
C ASN A 352 15.50 -12.08 -11.42
N VAL A 353 14.19 -11.87 -11.43
CA VAL A 353 13.25 -12.64 -12.27
C VAL A 353 13.43 -12.42 -13.78
N ASP A 354 14.26 -11.46 -14.19
CA ASP A 354 14.52 -11.20 -15.62
C ASP A 354 15.64 -12.11 -16.16
N ASP A 355 16.47 -12.66 -15.28
CA ASP A 355 17.51 -13.62 -15.65
C ASP A 355 16.87 -14.99 -15.92
N GLU A 356 17.12 -15.53 -17.10
CA GLU A 356 16.63 -16.86 -17.49
C GLU A 356 17.20 -17.99 -16.61
N ASN A 357 18.32 -17.74 -15.92
CA ASN A 357 18.95 -18.68 -14.98
C ASN A 357 18.43 -18.52 -13.54
N ASN A 358 17.60 -17.51 -13.25
CA ASN A 358 16.98 -17.38 -11.93
C ASN A 358 16.02 -18.55 -11.68
N ASN A 359 15.84 -18.93 -10.41
CA ASN A 359 14.95 -20.04 -10.05
C ASN A 359 13.52 -19.84 -10.57
N LEU A 360 13.06 -18.58 -10.62
CA LEU A 360 11.83 -18.16 -11.26
C LEU A 360 12.13 -17.09 -12.32
N HIS A 361 11.77 -17.35 -13.56
CA HIS A 361 11.87 -16.38 -14.65
C HIS A 361 10.49 -15.83 -15.04
N ILE A 362 10.36 -14.51 -15.13
CA ILE A 362 9.09 -13.83 -15.44
C ILE A 362 9.27 -12.92 -16.65
N THR A 363 8.45 -13.09 -17.67
CA THR A 363 8.39 -12.20 -18.86
C THR A 363 7.16 -11.31 -18.80
N TYR A 364 7.32 -10.02 -19.10
CA TYR A 364 6.26 -8.99 -18.92
C TYR A 364 6.43 -7.80 -19.88
N TYR A 365 5.44 -6.91 -19.91
CA TYR A 365 5.52 -5.66 -20.66
C TYR A 365 6.58 -4.73 -20.03
N SER A 366 7.72 -4.56 -20.71
CA SER A 366 8.82 -3.71 -20.21
C SER A 366 8.57 -2.22 -20.46
N THR A 367 8.97 -1.39 -19.51
CA THR A 367 8.99 0.07 -19.62
C THR A 367 10.30 0.58 -19.03
N PRO A 368 11.13 1.30 -19.80
CA PRO A 368 12.46 1.66 -19.36
C PRO A 368 12.46 2.74 -18.27
N ILE A 369 13.39 2.62 -17.33
CA ILE A 369 13.77 3.68 -16.39
C ILE A 369 14.86 4.54 -17.07
N ALA A 370 14.63 5.84 -17.13
CA ALA A 370 15.56 6.78 -17.77
C ALA A 370 16.49 7.48 -16.76
N ALA A 371 16.00 7.72 -15.54
CA ALA A 371 16.80 8.29 -14.46
C ALA A 371 16.25 7.81 -13.11
N ILE A 372 17.08 7.91 -12.07
CA ILE A 372 16.70 7.68 -10.68
C ILE A 372 17.00 8.92 -9.84
N GLU A 373 16.32 9.03 -8.71
CA GLU A 373 16.55 10.04 -7.69
C GLU A 373 16.59 9.39 -6.31
N ILE A 374 17.29 10.04 -5.38
CA ILE A 374 17.27 9.68 -3.97
C ILE A 374 16.26 10.59 -3.27
N LYS A 375 15.44 10.02 -2.39
CA LYS A 375 14.55 10.76 -1.49
C LYS A 375 14.97 10.54 -0.04
N GLY A 376 15.12 11.62 0.70
CA GLY A 376 15.42 11.62 2.14
C GLY A 376 15.74 13.03 2.63
N SER A 377 16.11 13.15 3.90
CA SER A 377 16.47 14.44 4.49
C SER A 377 17.80 14.95 3.91
N GLN A 378 17.82 16.20 3.42
CA GLN A 378 19.06 16.84 2.98
C GLN A 378 19.96 17.24 4.17
N TYR A 379 19.37 17.57 5.31
CA TYR A 379 20.09 17.91 6.56
C TYR A 379 19.58 17.06 7.72
N ILE A 380 20.50 16.66 8.60
CA ILE A 380 20.20 15.80 9.75
C ILE A 380 20.14 16.63 11.04
N TYR A 381 18.97 16.66 11.66
CA TYR A 381 18.70 17.45 12.87
C TYR A 381 18.87 16.66 14.18
N SER A 382 19.00 15.35 14.11
CA SER A 382 19.16 14.47 15.28
C SER A 382 20.01 13.24 14.95
N THR A 383 20.77 12.76 15.94
CA THR A 383 21.48 11.47 15.83
C THR A 383 20.50 10.30 15.77
N GLY A 384 20.91 9.19 15.16
CA GLY A 384 20.10 7.98 15.02
C GLY A 384 19.99 7.51 13.58
N GLU A 385 18.99 6.68 13.30
CA GLU A 385 18.73 6.10 11.99
C GLU A 385 17.89 7.02 11.09
N HIS A 386 18.35 7.19 9.85
CA HIS A 386 17.70 8.00 8.83
C HIS A 386 17.57 7.18 7.55
N THR A 387 16.37 7.13 6.98
CA THR A 387 16.05 6.29 5.82
C THR A 387 16.02 7.12 4.53
N PHE A 388 16.62 6.57 3.48
CA PHE A 388 16.66 7.14 2.14
C PHE A 388 16.12 6.12 1.13
N TYR A 389 15.45 6.59 0.09
CA TYR A 389 14.78 5.75 -0.91
C TYR A 389 15.26 6.04 -2.32
N CYS A 390 15.38 5.01 -3.15
CA CYS A 390 15.59 5.12 -4.58
C CYS A 390 14.22 5.22 -5.27
N LYS A 391 14.02 6.24 -6.10
CA LYS A 391 12.81 6.41 -6.89
C LYS A 391 13.16 6.60 -8.37
N PRO A 392 12.44 5.97 -9.31
CA PRO A 392 12.63 6.22 -10.72
C PRO A 392 11.98 7.55 -11.11
N ASN A 393 12.44 8.12 -12.21
CA ASN A 393 11.84 9.31 -12.83
C ASN A 393 10.39 9.09 -13.31
N THR A 394 9.95 7.84 -13.44
CA THR A 394 8.58 7.45 -13.74
C THR A 394 8.17 6.23 -12.94
N ALA A 395 7.01 6.30 -12.27
CA ALA A 395 6.49 5.18 -11.47
C ALA A 395 6.30 3.89 -12.28
N ASN A 396 6.12 4.02 -13.60
CA ASN A 396 5.87 2.91 -14.52
C ASN A 396 7.14 2.20 -15.00
N GLY A 397 8.33 2.74 -14.74
CA GLY A 397 9.60 2.13 -15.12
C GLY A 397 9.83 0.83 -14.35
N ASN A 398 10.22 -0.25 -15.03
CA ASN A 398 10.19 -1.60 -14.47
C ASN A 398 11.32 -2.52 -14.97
N ASP A 399 12.33 -1.98 -15.63
CA ASP A 399 13.49 -2.73 -16.11
C ASP A 399 14.64 -2.76 -15.08
N VAL A 400 14.31 -2.83 -13.78
CA VAL A 400 15.28 -2.91 -12.67
C VAL A 400 15.58 -4.36 -12.28
N VAL A 401 16.87 -4.68 -12.14
CA VAL A 401 17.35 -6.02 -11.71
C VAL A 401 18.15 -6.01 -10.41
N SER A 402 18.77 -4.88 -10.05
CA SER A 402 19.41 -4.72 -8.75
C SER A 402 19.60 -3.25 -8.40
N ILE A 403 19.72 -2.97 -7.10
CA ILE A 403 20.05 -1.64 -6.57
C ILE A 403 21.13 -1.83 -5.50
N ARG A 404 22.12 -0.95 -5.50
CA ARG A 404 23.17 -0.90 -4.49
C ARG A 404 23.39 0.53 -4.01
N TRP A 405 23.82 0.67 -2.76
CA TRP A 405 24.04 1.94 -2.10
C TRP A 405 25.50 2.07 -1.66
N SER A 406 26.03 3.29 -1.67
CA SER A 406 27.33 3.61 -1.07
C SER A 406 27.28 4.98 -0.41
N LEU A 407 27.95 5.12 0.73
CA LEU A 407 28.09 6.40 1.43
C LEU A 407 29.57 6.75 1.50
N ASP A 408 29.91 8.02 1.32
CA ASP A 408 31.29 8.48 1.52
C ASP A 408 31.76 8.19 2.94
N THR A 409 33.00 7.71 3.07
CA THR A 409 33.57 7.35 4.36
C THR A 409 33.78 8.61 5.19
N ASN A 410 33.20 8.65 6.38
CA ASN A 410 33.27 9.79 7.27
C ASN A 410 33.10 9.34 8.75
N LEU A 411 33.32 10.25 9.70
CA LEU A 411 33.25 9.97 11.15
C LEU A 411 31.84 10.13 11.75
N TYR A 412 30.87 10.61 10.97
CA TYR A 412 29.57 11.07 11.46
C TYR A 412 28.44 10.08 11.14
N ALA A 413 28.55 9.37 10.02
CA ALA A 413 27.47 8.58 9.45
C ALA A 413 27.99 7.31 8.76
N LYS A 414 27.26 6.21 8.91
CA LYS A 414 27.53 4.95 8.18
C LYS A 414 26.23 4.29 7.75
N ILE A 415 26.25 3.58 6.63
CA ILE A 415 25.14 2.70 6.23
C ILE A 415 25.09 1.53 7.22
N VAL A 416 23.91 1.31 7.82
CA VAL A 416 23.66 0.20 8.76
C VAL A 416 22.73 -0.85 8.18
N ASN A 417 21.89 -0.47 7.23
CA ASN A 417 21.00 -1.39 6.54
C ASN A 417 20.83 -0.95 5.09
N THR A 418 20.75 -1.92 4.18
CA THR A 418 20.36 -1.69 2.79
C THR A 418 19.35 -2.73 2.40
N SER A 419 18.33 -2.27 1.70
CA SER A 419 17.28 -3.06 1.12
C SER A 419 17.10 -2.56 -0.31
N LYS A 420 16.54 -3.38 -1.22
CA LYS A 420 16.55 -3.10 -2.67
C LYS A 420 16.29 -1.63 -2.98
N ASP A 421 15.19 -1.05 -2.55
CA ASP A 421 14.82 0.34 -2.83
C ASP A 421 15.15 1.35 -1.74
N TYR A 422 15.74 0.96 -0.60
CA TYR A 422 16.05 1.89 0.49
C TYR A 422 17.38 1.59 1.21
N CYS A 423 17.97 2.61 1.79
CA CYS A 423 19.08 2.45 2.73
C CYS A 423 18.82 3.19 4.04
N VAL A 424 19.36 2.65 5.13
CA VAL A 424 19.33 3.28 6.44
C VAL A 424 20.76 3.69 6.80
N ILE A 425 20.92 4.97 7.09
CA ILE A 425 22.17 5.56 7.56
C ILE A 425 22.01 5.85 9.05
N ASN A 426 22.94 5.36 9.86
CA ASN A 426 23.03 5.75 11.26
C ASN A 426 24.02 6.91 11.42
N VAL A 427 23.52 8.03 11.95
CA VAL A 427 24.28 9.23 12.26
C VAL A 427 24.63 9.23 13.75
N SER A 428 25.92 9.11 14.08
CA SER A 428 26.41 8.96 15.45
C SER A 428 26.72 10.28 16.16
N GLN A 429 26.94 11.34 15.39
CA GLN A 429 27.24 12.69 15.89
C GLN A 429 26.83 13.71 14.84
N LEU A 430 26.66 14.97 15.26
CA LEU A 430 26.34 16.09 14.40
C LEU A 430 27.42 17.16 14.54
N GLY A 431 27.67 17.89 13.47
CA GLY A 431 28.41 19.15 13.52
C GLY A 431 27.52 20.32 13.92
N ASP A 432 28.06 21.52 13.75
CA ASP A 432 27.39 22.80 13.97
C ASP A 432 27.66 23.69 12.75
N GLU A 433 26.62 24.31 12.21
CA GLU A 433 26.68 25.01 10.93
C GLU A 433 27.73 26.14 10.90
N ASP A 434 27.88 26.88 12.01
CA ASP A 434 28.76 28.04 12.07
C ASP A 434 30.24 27.67 12.27
N THR A 435 30.50 26.49 12.83
CA THR A 435 31.85 26.10 13.27
C THR A 435 32.41 24.91 12.49
N LEU A 436 31.60 23.87 12.29
CA LEU A 436 31.98 22.65 11.60
C LEU A 436 30.73 22.02 10.98
N ALA A 437 30.50 22.29 9.70
CA ALA A 437 29.39 21.77 8.90
C ALA A 437 29.83 20.52 8.08
N PRO A 438 29.86 19.31 8.67
CA PRO A 438 30.23 18.10 7.96
C PRO A 438 29.19 17.73 6.91
N HIS A 439 29.64 17.32 5.74
CA HIS A 439 28.80 16.78 4.68
C HIS A 439 29.27 15.37 4.28
N THR A 440 28.36 14.60 3.69
CA THR A 440 28.66 13.31 3.07
C THR A 440 27.77 13.10 1.85
N THR A 441 28.25 12.38 0.84
CA THR A 441 27.45 12.05 -0.34
C THR A 441 26.98 10.60 -0.27
N LEU A 442 25.67 10.41 -0.36
CA LEU A 442 25.04 9.11 -0.58
C LEU A 442 24.89 8.88 -2.08
N ARG A 443 25.30 7.71 -2.58
CA ARG A 443 25.11 7.30 -3.97
C ARG A 443 24.24 6.04 -4.06
N CYS A 444 23.30 6.07 -4.98
CA CYS A 444 22.44 4.96 -5.34
C CYS A 444 22.76 4.55 -6.77
N TYR A 445 22.90 3.25 -7.01
CA TYR A 445 23.12 2.69 -8.33
C TYR A 445 22.04 1.66 -8.63
N LEU A 446 21.30 1.88 -9.72
CA LEU A 446 20.29 0.96 -10.23
C LEU A 446 20.84 0.28 -11.48
N THR A 447 20.90 -1.05 -11.47
CA THR A 447 21.25 -1.84 -12.65
C THR A 447 19.98 -2.23 -13.40
N LYS A 448 19.95 -1.95 -14.70
CA LYS A 448 18.84 -2.26 -15.59
C LYS A 448 18.95 -3.67 -16.18
N THR A 449 17.87 -4.19 -16.75
CA THR A 449 17.84 -5.51 -17.39
C THR A 449 18.86 -5.65 -18.54
N ASN A 450 19.21 -4.56 -19.22
CA ASN A 450 20.24 -4.51 -20.27
C ASN A 450 21.70 -4.40 -19.74
N GLY A 451 21.91 -4.36 -18.41
CA GLY A 451 23.20 -4.19 -17.77
C GLY A 451 23.67 -2.73 -17.60
N GLU A 452 22.93 -1.75 -18.12
CA GLU A 452 23.19 -0.32 -17.89
C GLU A 452 23.02 0.02 -16.40
N VAL A 453 23.90 0.87 -15.86
CA VAL A 453 23.83 1.32 -14.47
C VAL A 453 23.49 2.80 -14.43
N LEU A 454 22.35 3.13 -13.84
CA LEU A 454 21.96 4.51 -13.53
C LEU A 454 22.51 4.88 -12.16
N GLU A 455 22.94 6.14 -12.00
CA GLU A 455 23.48 6.69 -10.75
C GLU A 455 22.67 7.91 -10.31
N ALA A 456 22.39 7.99 -9.01
CA ALA A 456 21.96 9.21 -8.34
C ALA A 456 22.86 9.48 -7.14
N SER A 457 23.18 10.75 -6.92
CA SER A 457 23.93 11.24 -5.76
C SER A 457 23.06 12.19 -4.93
N TRP A 458 23.24 12.16 -3.61
CA TRP A 458 22.52 13.00 -2.66
C TRP A 458 23.46 13.47 -1.56
N ASP A 459 23.68 14.77 -1.50
CA ASP A 459 24.52 15.38 -0.47
C ASP A 459 23.72 15.57 0.82
N ILE A 460 24.29 15.10 1.92
CA ILE A 460 23.68 15.12 3.25
C ILE A 460 24.53 16.02 4.14
N GLY A 461 23.95 17.08 4.66
CA GLY A 461 24.52 17.87 5.75
C GLY A 461 24.31 17.15 7.09
N LEU A 462 25.39 16.85 7.78
CA LEU A 462 25.39 16.12 9.07
C LEU A 462 25.43 17.11 10.25
N TYR A 463 24.59 18.14 10.17
CA TYR A 463 24.43 19.19 11.16
C TYR A 463 23.01 19.76 11.07
N PRO A 464 22.47 20.29 12.19
CA PRO A 464 21.18 20.96 12.17
C PRO A 464 21.30 22.32 11.48
N ARG A 465 20.89 22.39 10.21
CA ARG A 465 20.91 23.62 9.42
C ARG A 465 19.84 24.61 9.88
N ARG A 466 20.24 25.86 10.09
CA ARG A 466 19.38 27.02 10.35
C ARG A 466 18.84 27.60 9.05
N ALA A 467 17.76 28.38 9.17
CA ALA A 467 17.19 29.04 8.00
C ALA A 467 18.15 30.12 7.51
N HIS A 468 18.25 30.25 6.18
CA HIS A 468 19.01 31.29 5.50
C HIS A 468 18.08 32.07 4.58
N LEU A 469 18.45 33.32 4.29
CA LEU A 469 17.76 34.10 3.28
C LEU A 469 17.84 33.38 1.92
N GLY A 470 16.72 33.36 1.19
CA GLY A 470 16.59 32.64 -0.08
C GLY A 470 16.25 31.15 0.05
N ASP A 471 16.19 30.60 1.26
CA ASP A 471 15.72 29.23 1.45
C ASP A 471 14.29 29.05 0.95
N TYR A 472 14.04 27.90 0.35
CA TYR A 472 12.71 27.43 0.04
C TYR A 472 12.04 26.98 1.33
N VAL A 473 10.84 27.47 1.59
CA VAL A 473 10.00 27.01 2.70
C VAL A 473 8.97 26.05 2.15
N PHE A 474 8.87 24.86 2.75
CA PHE A 474 8.01 23.78 2.29
C PHE A 474 6.67 23.76 3.02
N TYR A 475 5.70 23.06 2.44
CA TYR A 475 4.33 22.95 2.95
C TYR A 475 4.22 22.47 4.42
N ASP A 476 5.22 21.74 4.93
CA ASP A 476 5.25 21.17 6.28
C ASP A 476 5.98 22.06 7.31
N GLY A 477 6.45 23.24 6.91
CA GLY A 477 7.18 24.18 7.76
C GLY A 477 8.69 23.96 7.80
N THR A 478 9.20 22.90 7.15
CA THR A 478 10.64 22.74 6.96
C THR A 478 11.15 23.64 5.84
N TYR A 479 12.46 23.82 5.75
CA TYR A 479 13.08 24.73 4.79
C TYR A 479 14.44 24.20 4.31
N GLY A 480 14.91 24.71 3.17
CA GLY A 480 16.25 24.38 2.68
C GLY A 480 16.60 25.02 1.33
N PRO A 481 17.84 24.81 0.87
CA PRO A 481 18.37 25.46 -0.33
C PRO A 481 17.98 24.75 -1.63
N THR A 482 17.28 23.62 -1.58
CA THR A 482 16.82 22.86 -2.76
C THR A 482 15.36 22.47 -2.56
N THR A 483 14.64 22.04 -3.60
CA THR A 483 13.21 21.67 -3.44
C THR A 483 12.99 20.43 -2.59
N ALA A 484 14.02 19.59 -2.40
CA ALA A 484 13.97 18.33 -1.64
C ALA A 484 12.78 17.40 -2.01
N GLY A 485 12.22 17.55 -3.22
CA GLY A 485 11.01 16.84 -3.65
C GLY A 485 9.69 17.33 -3.02
N LYS A 486 9.72 18.26 -2.07
CA LYS A 486 8.54 18.81 -1.37
C LYS A 486 7.91 19.96 -2.16
N THR A 487 6.64 20.27 -1.89
CA THR A 487 6.04 21.51 -2.39
C THR A 487 6.59 22.73 -1.66
N VAL A 488 7.15 23.68 -2.42
CA VAL A 488 7.56 24.99 -1.94
C VAL A 488 6.34 25.89 -1.81
N VAL A 489 6.19 26.58 -0.69
CA VAL A 489 5.06 27.50 -0.43
C VAL A 489 5.48 28.95 -0.26
N GLY A 490 6.78 29.21 -0.06
CA GLY A 490 7.33 30.56 0.01
C GLY A 490 8.85 30.57 0.00
N ILE A 491 9.43 31.77 -0.06
CA ILE A 491 10.89 32.01 0.00
C ILE A 491 11.20 32.83 1.25
N CYS A 492 12.15 32.38 2.06
CA CYS A 492 12.61 33.13 3.22
C CYS A 492 13.27 34.44 2.76
N PHE A 493 12.77 35.59 3.23
CA PHE A 493 13.31 36.91 2.86
C PHE A 493 13.76 37.73 4.07
N TYR A 494 13.42 37.30 5.27
CA TYR A 494 13.80 37.99 6.49
C TYR A 494 14.01 37.00 7.63
N ILE A 495 15.11 37.18 8.35
CA ILE A 495 15.45 36.51 9.60
C ILE A 495 15.72 37.62 10.58
N ASN A 496 15.03 37.61 11.71
CA ASN A 496 15.13 38.67 12.69
C ASN A 496 16.53 38.67 13.34
N PRO A 497 17.29 39.78 13.25
CA PRO A 497 18.64 39.85 13.79
C PRO A 497 18.70 39.78 15.33
N ALA A 498 17.58 39.96 16.04
CA ALA A 498 17.48 39.80 17.49
C ALA A 498 16.95 38.41 17.91
N ASP A 499 16.33 37.65 17.00
CA ASP A 499 15.72 36.35 17.27
C ASP A 499 15.69 35.48 16.00
N ALA A 500 16.66 34.59 15.84
CA ALA A 500 16.78 33.75 14.65
C ALA A 500 15.58 32.79 14.41
N ASN A 501 14.65 32.66 15.37
CA ASN A 501 13.42 31.90 15.18
C ASN A 501 12.27 32.74 14.56
N ASP A 502 12.33 34.08 14.62
CA ASP A 502 11.43 34.94 13.85
C ASP A 502 11.94 35.03 12.41
N ARG A 503 11.30 34.23 11.55
CA ARG A 503 11.65 34.09 10.14
C ARG A 503 10.40 34.28 9.32
N ARG A 504 10.55 34.99 8.21
CA ARG A 504 9.43 35.40 7.36
C ARG A 504 9.69 35.01 5.93
N MET A 505 8.61 34.58 5.28
CA MET A 505 8.63 34.14 3.90
C MET A 505 7.61 34.90 3.06
N VAL A 506 7.91 35.05 1.79
CA VAL A 506 7.02 35.67 0.82
C VAL A 506 6.37 34.60 -0.07
N ALA A 507 5.11 34.81 -0.42
CA ALA A 507 4.38 33.96 -1.37
C ALA A 507 5.06 33.92 -2.75
N LEU A 508 4.86 32.82 -3.48
CA LEU A 508 5.52 32.56 -4.76
C LEU A 508 5.02 33.43 -5.92
N SER A 509 3.93 34.17 -5.74
CA SER A 509 3.40 35.08 -6.76
C SER A 509 2.59 36.21 -6.13
N ASN A 510 2.39 37.29 -6.89
CA ASN A 510 1.36 38.28 -6.54
C ASN A 510 -0.01 37.58 -6.45
N LEU A 511 -0.89 38.08 -5.58
CA LEU A 511 -2.25 37.55 -5.50
C LEU A 511 -3.07 37.93 -6.73
N GLU A 512 -2.89 39.15 -7.24
CA GLU A 512 -3.41 39.64 -8.51
C GLU A 512 -2.43 40.63 -9.14
N ASN A 513 -2.56 40.87 -10.45
CA ASN A 513 -1.60 41.66 -11.23
C ASN A 513 -1.98 43.15 -11.38
N SER A 514 -3.14 43.58 -10.87
CA SER A 514 -3.55 44.99 -10.86
C SER A 514 -4.89 45.16 -10.14
N GLY A 515 -5.24 46.39 -9.78
CA GLY A 515 -6.61 46.76 -9.41
C GLY A 515 -6.94 46.59 -7.94
N ILE A 516 -5.96 46.28 -7.10
CA ILE A 516 -6.16 46.08 -5.66
C ILE A 516 -6.05 47.42 -4.95
N VAL A 517 -7.15 47.86 -4.35
CA VAL A 517 -7.19 49.05 -3.48
C VAL A 517 -6.87 48.67 -2.03
N TRP A 518 -6.38 49.64 -1.25
CA TRP A 518 -5.99 49.41 0.14
C TRP A 518 -7.21 49.38 1.08
N GLY A 519 -8.03 50.42 1.04
CA GLY A 519 -9.13 50.61 1.98
C GLY A 519 -9.95 51.87 1.70
N LEU A 520 -10.82 52.23 2.63
CA LEU A 520 -11.73 53.37 2.51
C LEU A 520 -10.98 54.69 2.38
N TYR A 521 -11.46 55.54 1.48
CA TYR A 521 -10.95 56.89 1.25
C TYR A 521 -12.07 57.93 1.43
N PRO A 522 -11.86 58.94 2.28
CA PRO A 522 -12.88 59.96 2.57
C PRO A 522 -13.02 60.96 1.43
N GLN A 523 -14.10 61.74 1.47
CA GLN A 523 -14.26 62.89 0.59
C GLN A 523 -13.11 63.90 0.81
N ASN A 524 -12.47 64.32 -0.28
CA ASN A 524 -11.37 65.26 -0.28
C ASN A 524 -11.85 66.64 -0.72
N THR A 525 -11.88 67.59 0.22
CA THR A 525 -12.32 68.98 -0.02
C THR A 525 -11.40 69.77 -0.95
N GLY A 526 -10.19 69.26 -1.22
CA GLY A 526 -9.27 69.80 -2.21
C GLY A 526 -9.47 69.26 -3.63
N GLN A 527 -10.46 68.38 -3.85
CA GLN A 527 -10.76 67.77 -5.16
C GLN A 527 -12.16 68.20 -5.66
N THR A 528 -12.39 68.04 -6.97
CA THR A 528 -13.70 68.33 -7.59
C THR A 528 -14.77 67.34 -7.16
N GLU A 529 -16.05 67.71 -7.31
CA GLU A 529 -17.19 66.84 -7.02
C GLU A 529 -17.14 65.56 -7.89
N GLU A 530 -16.92 65.70 -9.19
CA GLU A 530 -16.73 64.58 -10.14
C GLU A 530 -15.60 63.61 -9.72
N TRP A 531 -14.54 64.14 -9.09
CA TRP A 531 -13.42 63.32 -8.66
C TRP A 531 -13.78 62.54 -7.40
N ASN A 532 -14.47 63.19 -6.45
CA ASN A 532 -14.97 62.54 -5.25
C ASN A 532 -16.02 61.48 -5.59
N GLU A 533 -16.87 61.72 -6.58
CA GLU A 533 -17.80 60.72 -7.12
C GLU A 533 -17.07 59.51 -7.70
N GLN A 534 -15.87 59.70 -8.27
CA GLN A 534 -15.11 58.59 -8.85
C GLN A 534 -14.33 57.77 -7.80
N TYR A 535 -13.76 58.39 -6.77
CA TYR A 535 -12.76 57.74 -5.90
C TYR A 535 -13.12 57.68 -4.41
N ALA A 536 -13.85 58.67 -3.90
CA ALA A 536 -14.20 58.74 -2.49
C ALA A 536 -15.48 57.94 -2.19
N ILE A 537 -15.52 57.39 -0.97
CA ILE A 537 -16.77 56.89 -0.40
C ILE A 537 -17.40 58.03 0.40
N TYR A 538 -18.67 58.35 0.10
CA TYR A 538 -19.43 59.40 0.79
C TYR A 538 -19.38 59.14 2.31
N PRO A 539 -19.38 60.18 3.19
CA PRO A 539 -19.24 60.00 4.63
C PRO A 539 -20.04 58.80 5.16
N ILE A 540 -19.32 57.80 5.68
CA ILE A 540 -19.91 56.63 6.32
C ILE A 540 -20.03 57.00 7.81
N GLU A 541 -21.25 57.14 8.28
CA GLU A 541 -21.56 57.26 9.70
C GLU A 541 -22.11 55.91 10.17
N LEU A 542 -21.37 55.24 11.05
CA LEU A 542 -21.79 53.97 11.64
C LEU A 542 -22.99 54.22 12.58
N GLN A 543 -24.01 53.38 12.51
CA GLN A 543 -25.20 53.50 13.38
C GLN A 543 -24.95 52.95 14.78
N ASP A 544 -24.18 51.87 14.88
CA ASP A 544 -23.93 51.15 16.13
C ASP A 544 -22.80 51.81 16.96
N ASP A 545 -21.92 52.59 16.30
CA ASP A 545 -20.85 53.37 16.93
C ASP A 545 -20.56 54.68 16.16
N VAL A 546 -21.43 55.67 16.37
CA VAL A 546 -21.42 56.97 15.65
C VAL A 546 -20.13 57.79 15.75
N ASN A 547 -19.24 57.48 16.70
CA ASN A 547 -17.97 58.18 16.89
C ASN A 547 -16.76 57.40 16.33
N TYR A 548 -17.00 56.24 15.71
CA TYR A 548 -15.93 55.41 15.18
C TYR A 548 -15.32 56.02 13.92
N SER A 549 -13.98 56.13 13.89
CA SER A 549 -13.26 56.52 12.68
C SER A 549 -13.22 55.36 11.70
N VAL A 550 -13.93 55.49 10.58
CA VAL A 550 -13.98 54.50 9.48
C VAL A 550 -12.86 54.68 8.45
N TYR A 551 -12.22 55.85 8.42
CA TYR A 551 -11.20 56.20 7.44
C TYR A 551 -9.77 56.13 8.00
N ASP A 552 -9.59 56.34 9.31
CA ASP A 552 -8.30 56.21 10.03
C ASP A 552 -8.39 55.07 11.06
N ILE A 553 -7.40 54.17 11.08
CA ILE A 553 -7.45 52.97 11.91
C ILE A 553 -6.73 53.24 13.23
N GLY A 554 -7.49 53.70 14.24
CA GLY A 554 -6.92 54.16 15.52
C GLY A 554 -6.08 53.14 16.32
N SER A 555 -6.16 51.84 16.00
CA SER A 555 -5.31 50.80 16.60
C SER A 555 -3.93 50.65 15.92
N ILE A 556 -3.70 51.37 14.83
CA ILE A 556 -2.44 51.44 14.08
C ILE A 556 -1.89 52.86 14.16
N ALA A 557 -0.64 53.00 14.60
CA ALA A 557 0.01 54.30 14.61
C ALA A 557 0.39 54.74 13.19
N ASN A 558 -0.01 55.95 12.80
CA ASN A 558 0.30 56.53 11.50
C ASN A 558 1.81 56.78 11.33
N ILE A 559 2.38 56.27 10.23
CA ILE A 559 3.76 56.51 9.83
C ILE A 559 3.82 57.79 8.99
N THR A 560 4.60 58.76 9.48
CA THR A 560 4.71 60.09 8.85
C THR A 560 6.12 60.42 8.35
N GLN A 561 7.10 59.54 8.61
CA GLN A 561 8.50 59.73 8.22
C GLN A 561 9.06 58.44 7.63
N THR A 562 10.03 58.58 6.72
CA THR A 562 10.73 57.42 6.14
C THR A 562 11.72 56.79 7.12
N GLY A 563 12.41 57.63 7.91
CA GLY A 563 13.53 57.23 8.76
C GLY A 563 14.83 56.99 7.98
N LEU A 564 14.87 57.30 6.67
CA LEU A 564 16.09 57.34 5.87
C LEU A 564 16.67 58.75 5.82
N GLN A 565 17.99 58.84 5.70
CA GLN A 565 18.66 60.09 5.38
C GLN A 565 18.54 60.39 3.87
N PRO A 566 18.50 61.67 3.47
CA PRO A 566 18.66 62.05 2.06
C PRO A 566 20.00 61.56 1.51
N THR A 567 20.00 61.12 0.25
CA THR A 567 21.15 60.55 -0.45
C THR A 567 22.06 61.62 -1.04
N GLU A 568 23.32 61.27 -1.32
CA GLU A 568 24.23 62.13 -2.10
C GLU A 568 23.93 61.97 -3.60
N TYR A 569 22.93 62.72 -4.08
CA TYR A 569 22.49 62.85 -5.48
C TYR A 569 21.84 61.59 -6.11
N ASP A 570 20.85 61.83 -6.97
CA ASP A 570 20.43 60.88 -8.00
C ASP A 570 21.01 61.30 -9.36
N ASP A 571 20.88 60.45 -10.38
CA ASP A 571 21.32 60.75 -11.76
C ASP A 571 20.62 61.98 -12.38
N GLN A 572 19.65 62.59 -11.69
CA GLN A 572 18.91 63.80 -12.05
C GLN A 572 19.11 64.98 -11.06
N GLY A 573 20.00 64.86 -10.06
CA GLY A 573 20.32 65.89 -9.06
C GLY A 573 19.35 66.04 -7.87
N ASN A 574 18.40 65.13 -7.63
CA ASN A 574 17.47 65.21 -6.50
C ASN A 574 17.99 64.47 -5.25
N THR A 575 17.92 65.11 -4.08
CA THR A 575 18.21 64.52 -2.77
C THR A 575 16.90 64.23 -2.04
N SER A 576 16.46 62.97 -1.98
CA SER A 576 15.19 62.60 -1.35
C SER A 576 15.34 61.36 -0.46
N PRO A 577 14.79 61.36 0.77
CA PRO A 577 14.78 60.20 1.64
C PRO A 577 13.68 59.18 1.28
N ASN A 578 12.93 59.41 0.19
CA ASN A 578 11.81 58.56 -0.27
C ASN A 578 12.25 57.47 -1.27
N TYR A 579 13.55 57.19 -1.35
CA TYR A 579 14.11 56.17 -2.23
C TYR A 579 14.99 55.21 -1.42
N ILE A 580 14.79 53.92 -1.63
CA ILE A 580 15.62 52.85 -1.08
C ILE A 580 16.88 52.75 -1.96
N ARG A 581 18.03 53.16 -1.42
CA ARG A 581 19.32 53.14 -2.12
C ARG A 581 20.42 52.56 -1.26
N TYR A 582 21.52 52.16 -1.90
CA TYR A 582 22.66 51.58 -1.19
C TYR A 582 23.22 52.54 -0.12
N ASP A 583 23.41 53.81 -0.47
CA ASP A 583 24.04 54.83 0.38
C ASP A 583 23.21 55.25 1.60
N ASN A 584 21.90 54.97 1.62
CA ASN A 584 21.03 55.32 2.75
C ASN A 584 20.33 54.14 3.43
N TYR A 585 20.23 52.97 2.80
CA TYR A 585 19.47 51.82 3.32
C TYR A 585 20.36 50.67 3.80
N VAL A 586 21.57 50.54 3.26
CA VAL A 586 22.55 49.53 3.69
C VAL A 586 23.36 50.08 4.85
N ASP A 587 23.53 49.25 5.87
CA ASP A 587 24.44 49.52 6.99
C ASP A 587 25.18 48.22 7.31
N GLU A 588 26.39 48.08 6.79
CA GLU A 588 27.21 46.87 6.96
C GLU A 588 27.61 46.61 8.42
N ASN A 589 27.43 47.59 9.32
CA ASN A 589 27.70 47.44 10.74
C ASN A 589 26.56 46.76 11.49
N THR A 590 25.37 46.61 10.89
CA THR A 590 24.26 45.88 11.50
C THR A 590 24.32 44.39 11.19
N ILE A 591 23.64 43.59 12.02
CA ILE A 591 23.65 42.13 11.89
C ILE A 591 23.05 41.69 10.55
N ASP A 592 21.93 42.31 10.16
CA ASP A 592 21.19 42.02 8.93
C ASP A 592 21.67 42.85 7.72
N GLY A 593 22.66 43.74 7.88
CA GLY A 593 23.29 44.49 6.79
C GLY A 593 22.53 45.72 6.32
N PHE A 594 21.54 46.16 7.08
CA PHE A 594 20.68 47.26 6.71
C PHE A 594 20.46 48.25 7.86
N VAL A 595 20.04 49.47 7.51
CA VAL A 595 19.59 50.46 8.48
C VAL A 595 18.40 49.91 9.28
N ASN A 596 18.46 50.11 10.60
CA ASN A 596 17.41 49.80 11.55
C ASN A 596 17.09 51.02 12.42
N SER A 597 15.94 51.00 13.11
CA SER A 597 15.46 52.12 13.93
C SER A 597 14.67 51.61 15.13
N ASP A 598 14.97 52.18 16.32
CA ASP A 598 14.15 51.96 17.53
C ASP A 598 12.76 52.63 17.42
N VAL A 599 12.63 53.63 16.54
CA VAL A 599 11.36 54.32 16.29
C VAL A 599 10.45 53.44 15.41
N LYS A 600 9.39 52.90 16.00
CA LYS A 600 8.42 52.02 15.30
C LYS A 600 7.49 52.75 14.32
N THR A 601 7.42 54.08 14.39
CA THR A 601 6.53 54.94 13.57
C THR A 601 7.22 55.61 12.39
N VAL A 602 8.39 55.10 11.99
CA VAL A 602 9.08 55.46 10.74
C VAL A 602 9.17 54.23 9.84
N ALA A 603 9.17 54.43 8.52
CA ALA A 603 9.05 53.33 7.57
C ALA A 603 10.16 52.25 7.72
N VAL A 604 11.41 52.65 7.91
CA VAL A 604 12.55 51.70 8.10
C VAL A 604 12.48 50.88 9.38
N GLY A 605 11.81 51.38 10.42
CA GLY A 605 11.64 50.70 11.70
C GLY A 605 10.36 49.86 11.77
N ASP A 606 9.50 49.96 10.77
CA ASP A 606 8.17 49.36 10.83
C ASP A 606 8.20 47.87 10.57
N GLY A 607 8.03 47.07 11.62
CA GLY A 607 8.04 45.61 11.57
C GLY A 607 9.41 44.97 11.36
N ILE A 608 10.48 45.76 11.45
CA ILE A 608 11.87 45.27 11.41
C ILE A 608 12.50 45.47 12.79
N ALA A 609 13.29 44.49 13.24
CA ALA A 609 13.93 44.57 14.55
C ALA A 609 15.18 45.46 14.51
N ALA A 610 15.41 46.19 15.59
CA ALA A 610 16.66 46.91 15.83
C ALA A 610 17.35 46.26 17.05
N PRO A 611 18.39 45.42 16.84
CA PRO A 611 19.09 44.73 17.92
C PRO A 611 19.57 45.66 19.02
N GLY A 612 19.37 45.27 20.28
CA GLY A 612 19.75 46.08 21.45
C GLY A 612 18.79 47.22 21.81
N THR A 613 17.62 47.28 21.17
CA THR A 613 16.59 48.31 21.40
C THR A 613 15.25 47.69 21.83
N ILE A 614 14.19 48.49 22.02
CA ILE A 614 12.83 47.98 22.33
C ILE A 614 12.05 47.60 21.07
N ASN A 615 12.59 47.89 19.88
CA ASN A 615 11.99 47.47 18.63
C ASN A 615 12.39 46.04 18.25
N THR A 616 11.56 45.08 18.65
CA THR A 616 11.74 43.65 18.36
C THR A 616 11.23 43.24 16.97
N GLY A 617 10.60 44.16 16.22
CA GLY A 617 9.89 43.83 14.97
C GLY A 617 8.62 42.99 15.16
N LYS A 618 8.22 42.74 16.42
CA LYS A 618 7.05 41.97 16.83
C LYS A 618 6.09 42.80 17.69
N GLU A 619 4.85 42.35 17.76
CA GLU A 619 3.79 42.87 18.64
C GLU A 619 3.11 41.72 19.38
N GLU A 620 2.81 41.90 20.67
CA GLU A 620 2.05 40.93 21.46
C GLU A 620 0.58 40.94 21.03
N LEU A 621 0.02 39.75 20.77
CA LEU A 621 -1.33 39.61 20.26
C LEU A 621 -2.38 39.73 21.38
N ALA A 622 -3.29 40.70 21.25
CA ALA A 622 -4.44 40.85 22.14
C ALA A 622 -5.49 39.73 21.94
N ALA A 623 -6.39 39.57 22.91
CA ALA A 623 -7.36 38.46 22.93
C ALA A 623 -8.36 38.50 21.77
N ASP A 624 -8.77 39.71 21.40
CA ASP A 624 -9.68 40.01 20.29
C ASP A 624 -9.04 39.77 18.93
N LEU A 625 -7.75 40.11 18.77
CA LEU A 625 -7.01 39.84 17.54
C LEU A 625 -6.65 38.35 17.38
N ALA A 626 -6.42 37.64 18.48
CA ALA A 626 -6.12 36.21 18.45
C ALA A 626 -7.27 35.36 17.87
N ILE A 627 -8.52 35.79 18.05
CA ILE A 627 -9.71 35.13 17.49
C ILE A 627 -9.72 35.22 15.95
N LEU A 628 -9.08 36.24 15.39
CA LEU A 628 -8.93 36.44 13.95
C LEU A 628 -7.67 35.75 13.39
N SER A 629 -6.87 35.07 14.20
CA SER A 629 -5.68 34.38 13.69
C SER A 629 -5.95 32.88 13.58
N GLY A 630 -5.38 32.23 12.56
CA GLY A 630 -5.54 30.79 12.37
C GLY A 630 -4.67 29.94 13.31
N ALA A 631 -3.47 30.43 13.66
CA ALA A 631 -2.45 29.64 14.37
C ALA A 631 -1.97 30.25 15.70
N TYR A 632 -2.29 31.51 16.01
CA TYR A 632 -1.72 32.24 17.15
C TYR A 632 -2.76 32.45 18.26
N LYS A 633 -2.26 32.61 19.48
CA LYS A 633 -3.05 32.78 20.70
C LYS A 633 -2.77 34.12 21.36
N ARG A 634 -3.64 34.51 22.28
CA ARG A 634 -3.44 35.69 23.12
C ARG A 634 -2.08 35.62 23.83
N GLY A 635 -1.29 36.68 23.73
CA GLY A 635 0.03 36.77 24.36
C GLY A 635 1.18 36.26 23.50
N ASP A 636 0.90 35.67 22.33
CA ASP A 636 1.95 35.32 21.38
C ASP A 636 2.55 36.60 20.78
N GLU A 637 3.87 36.65 20.65
CA GLU A 637 4.55 37.70 19.88
C GLU A 637 4.51 37.35 18.39
N VAL A 638 3.86 38.19 17.60
CA VAL A 638 3.73 38.00 16.14
C VAL A 638 4.41 39.12 15.36
N PRO A 639 4.78 38.92 14.07
CA PRO A 639 5.26 40.00 13.23
C PRO A 639 4.31 41.20 13.22
N VAL A 640 4.84 42.42 13.28
CA VAL A 640 4.03 43.64 13.25
C VAL A 640 3.13 43.72 12.00
N GLY A 641 3.60 43.24 10.84
CA GLY A 641 2.79 43.17 9.63
C GLY A 641 1.54 42.30 9.80
N LEU A 642 1.64 41.18 10.53
CA LEU A 642 0.50 40.33 10.88
C LEU A 642 -0.43 41.04 11.86
N ALA A 643 0.11 41.62 12.94
CA ALA A 643 -0.71 42.35 13.91
C ALA A 643 -1.50 43.50 13.26
N LYS A 644 -0.87 44.28 12.37
CA LYS A 644 -1.53 45.34 11.60
C LYS A 644 -2.59 44.78 10.64
N THR A 645 -2.29 43.68 9.96
CA THR A 645 -3.27 43.00 9.10
C THR A 645 -4.51 42.60 9.90
N LEU A 646 -4.34 41.98 11.08
CA LEU A 646 -5.47 41.59 11.95
C LEU A 646 -6.26 42.80 12.45
N LYS A 647 -5.58 43.90 12.80
CA LYS A 647 -6.24 45.17 13.17
C LYS A 647 -7.06 45.76 12.02
N ILE A 648 -6.57 45.69 10.78
CA ILE A 648 -7.30 46.13 9.59
C ILE A 648 -8.51 45.22 9.31
N ILE A 649 -8.37 43.90 9.50
CA ILE A 649 -9.49 42.95 9.38
C ILE A 649 -10.55 43.20 10.45
N GLN A 650 -10.14 43.43 11.70
CA GLN A 650 -11.07 43.80 12.78
C GLN A 650 -11.80 45.11 12.47
N HIS A 651 -11.06 46.12 11.99
CA HIS A 651 -11.62 47.41 11.55
C HIS A 651 -12.62 47.23 10.41
N ARG A 652 -12.27 46.44 9.39
CA ARG A 652 -13.17 46.07 8.28
C ARG A 652 -14.44 45.40 8.81
N ASN A 653 -14.31 44.35 9.62
CA ASN A 653 -15.46 43.59 10.11
C ASN A 653 -16.41 44.48 10.91
N LYS A 654 -15.88 45.34 11.79
CA LYS A 654 -16.68 46.32 12.53
C LYS A 654 -17.48 47.24 11.61
N ILE A 655 -16.92 47.67 10.48
CA ILE A 655 -17.63 48.49 9.48
C ILE A 655 -18.68 47.67 8.74
N LEU A 656 -18.37 46.43 8.33
CA LEU A 656 -19.29 45.59 7.57
C LEU A 656 -20.51 45.15 8.42
N GLU A 657 -20.29 44.87 9.71
CA GLU A 657 -21.33 44.44 10.66
C GLU A 657 -22.25 45.56 11.13
N ASP A 658 -21.83 46.82 10.99
CA ASP A 658 -22.63 47.96 11.41
C ASP A 658 -24.01 47.95 10.73
N SER A 659 -25.06 48.18 11.52
CA SER A 659 -26.44 48.13 11.03
C SER A 659 -26.76 49.13 9.90
N GLY A 660 -25.98 50.21 9.76
CA GLY A 660 -26.06 51.17 8.66
C GLY A 660 -25.33 50.78 7.38
N VAL A 661 -24.37 49.85 7.45
CA VAL A 661 -23.60 49.33 6.30
C VAL A 661 -24.11 47.95 5.89
N ASN A 662 -24.21 47.02 6.85
CA ASN A 662 -24.83 45.70 6.74
C ASN A 662 -24.36 44.91 5.50
N LEU A 663 -23.05 44.69 5.41
CA LEU A 663 -22.41 43.91 4.36
C LEU A 663 -21.89 42.58 4.93
N PRO A 664 -21.92 41.48 4.16
CA PRO A 664 -21.49 40.18 4.67
C PRO A 664 -19.97 40.16 4.91
N ILE A 665 -19.55 39.55 6.02
CA ILE A 665 -18.15 39.22 6.28
C ILE A 665 -17.75 38.06 5.34
N PRO A 666 -16.63 38.16 4.60
CA PRO A 666 -16.08 37.04 3.86
C PRO A 666 -15.61 35.92 4.80
N GLU A 667 -16.18 34.73 4.64
CA GLU A 667 -15.80 33.51 5.35
C GLU A 667 -15.88 32.31 4.40
N ALA A 668 -15.11 31.25 4.68
CA ALA A 668 -15.20 30.02 3.90
C ALA A 668 -16.53 29.28 4.16
N THR A 669 -17.02 28.58 3.14
CA THR A 669 -18.20 27.70 3.21
C THR A 669 -17.83 26.30 2.74
N ASP A 670 -18.75 25.33 2.85
CA ASP A 670 -18.56 23.96 2.33
C ASP A 670 -18.24 23.92 0.82
N LEU A 671 -18.61 24.97 0.07
CA LEU A 671 -18.48 25.03 -1.39
C LEU A 671 -17.41 26.00 -1.89
N TYR A 672 -17.08 27.02 -1.10
CA TYR A 672 -16.24 28.13 -1.54
C TYR A 672 -15.19 28.49 -0.50
N THR A 673 -13.97 28.73 -0.96
CA THR A 673 -12.91 29.31 -0.11
C THR A 673 -13.27 30.74 0.28
N GLU A 674 -12.71 31.23 1.39
CA GLU A 674 -12.89 32.64 1.79
C GLU A 674 -12.46 33.62 0.69
N GLN A 675 -11.39 33.30 -0.05
CA GLN A 675 -10.94 34.12 -1.18
C GLN A 675 -11.97 34.18 -2.31
N ALA A 676 -12.68 33.07 -2.58
CA ALA A 676 -13.76 33.05 -3.55
C ALA A 676 -14.98 33.86 -3.06
N MET A 677 -15.33 33.73 -1.78
CA MET A 677 -16.41 34.52 -1.16
C MET A 677 -16.10 36.02 -1.14
N LEU A 678 -14.87 36.41 -0.79
CA LEU A 678 -14.40 37.79 -0.86
C LEU A 678 -14.55 38.36 -2.27
N THR A 679 -14.12 37.60 -3.28
CA THR A 679 -14.23 38.01 -4.69
C THR A 679 -15.69 38.19 -5.11
N GLN A 680 -16.57 37.26 -4.69
CA GLN A 680 -17.99 37.35 -4.95
C GLN A 680 -18.62 38.59 -4.30
N TYR A 681 -18.31 38.86 -3.04
CA TYR A 681 -18.86 40.00 -2.31
C TYR A 681 -18.36 41.34 -2.85
N ILE A 682 -17.09 41.44 -3.25
CA ILE A 682 -16.56 42.61 -3.98
C ILE A 682 -17.32 42.82 -5.29
N ASN A 683 -17.54 41.78 -6.08
CA ASN A 683 -18.29 41.91 -7.33
C ASN A 683 -19.75 42.32 -7.10
N ASN A 684 -20.39 41.77 -6.06
CA ASN A 684 -21.77 42.10 -5.70
C ASN A 684 -21.91 43.57 -5.28
N ILE A 685 -21.02 44.08 -4.43
CA ILE A 685 -21.12 45.49 -3.99
C ILE A 685 -20.86 46.45 -5.14
N ILE A 686 -19.94 46.13 -6.05
CA ILE A 686 -19.72 46.92 -7.27
C ILE A 686 -20.98 46.90 -8.14
N ALA A 687 -21.54 45.73 -8.42
CA ALA A 687 -22.73 45.59 -9.26
C ALA A 687 -23.96 46.31 -8.69
N ASN A 688 -24.13 46.28 -7.37
CA ASN A 688 -25.23 46.93 -6.67
C ASN A 688 -25.08 48.46 -6.57
N ASN A 689 -23.92 49.01 -6.89
CA ASN A 689 -23.62 50.44 -6.80
C ASN A 689 -23.12 50.96 -8.16
N GLU A 690 -23.97 50.82 -9.18
CA GLU A 690 -23.77 51.37 -10.53
C GLU A 690 -22.50 50.89 -11.24
N ASN A 691 -21.97 49.73 -10.85
CA ASN A 691 -20.70 49.18 -11.34
C ASN A 691 -19.48 50.06 -11.09
N LEU A 692 -19.54 50.93 -10.07
CA LEU A 692 -18.41 51.77 -9.69
C LEU A 692 -17.40 50.95 -8.87
N SER A 693 -16.18 50.80 -9.39
CA SER A 693 -15.14 49.98 -8.75
C SER A 693 -14.73 50.47 -7.37
N LYS A 694 -14.97 51.74 -7.02
CA LYS A 694 -14.61 52.33 -5.73
C LYS A 694 -15.24 51.61 -4.54
N TYR A 695 -16.42 51.00 -4.71
CA TYR A 695 -17.13 50.31 -3.61
C TYR A 695 -16.42 49.05 -3.12
N GLN A 696 -15.44 48.52 -3.85
CA GLN A 696 -14.59 47.45 -3.33
C GLN A 696 -13.81 47.85 -2.07
N GLN A 697 -13.63 49.15 -1.82
CA GLN A 697 -12.90 49.70 -0.66
C GLN A 697 -13.47 49.22 0.68
N PHE A 698 -14.78 48.95 0.76
CA PHE A 698 -15.43 48.39 1.97
C PHE A 698 -14.79 47.09 2.43
N TYR A 699 -14.27 46.29 1.50
CA TYR A 699 -13.68 45.00 1.79
C TYR A 699 -12.18 45.05 2.05
N TYR A 700 -11.55 46.23 2.08
CA TYR A 700 -10.09 46.39 2.26
C TYR A 700 -9.25 45.37 1.44
N PRO A 701 -9.39 45.34 0.10
CA PRO A 701 -8.94 44.21 -0.71
C PRO A 701 -7.46 43.85 -0.55
N ALA A 702 -6.58 44.82 -0.33
CA ALA A 702 -5.14 44.57 -0.13
C ALA A 702 -4.87 43.62 1.05
N VAL A 703 -5.50 43.86 2.19
CA VAL A 703 -5.31 43.04 3.39
C VAL A 703 -6.16 41.77 3.32
N SER A 704 -7.42 41.89 2.92
CA SER A 704 -8.36 40.77 2.88
C SER A 704 -7.91 39.64 1.96
N LYS A 705 -7.28 39.97 0.82
CA LYS A 705 -6.73 38.95 -0.08
C LYS A 705 -5.55 38.20 0.55
N CYS A 706 -4.65 38.90 1.25
CA CYS A 706 -3.55 38.25 1.99
C CYS A 706 -4.08 37.39 3.13
N TYR A 707 -5.05 37.88 3.88
CA TYR A 707 -5.67 37.17 5.01
C TYR A 707 -6.39 35.89 4.57
N ALA A 708 -7.06 35.89 3.42
CA ALA A 708 -7.75 34.72 2.87
C ALA A 708 -6.84 33.79 2.04
N TYR A 709 -5.58 34.16 1.81
CA TYR A 709 -4.67 33.39 0.96
C TYR A 709 -4.21 32.09 1.65
N GLN A 710 -4.13 31.03 0.85
CA GLN A 710 -3.45 29.79 1.22
C GLN A 710 -2.82 29.14 -0.03
N PRO A 711 -1.63 28.54 0.07
CA PRO A 711 -1.00 27.80 -1.00
C PRO A 711 -1.66 26.42 -1.22
N THR A 712 -1.49 25.86 -2.42
CA THR A 712 -1.90 24.49 -2.74
C THR A 712 -0.72 23.52 -2.61
N VAL A 713 -1.00 22.25 -2.30
CA VAL A 713 0.01 21.19 -2.11
C VAL A 713 -0.29 19.97 -2.97
N LYS A 714 0.70 19.10 -3.19
CA LYS A 714 0.53 17.89 -4.02
C LYS A 714 -0.35 16.87 -3.30
N ALA A 715 -0.90 15.91 -4.05
CA ALA A 715 -1.66 14.80 -3.47
C ALA A 715 -0.80 14.00 -2.47
N GLY A 716 -1.33 13.80 -1.27
CA GLY A 716 -0.63 13.11 -0.17
C GLY A 716 0.21 14.02 0.73
N GLU A 717 0.32 15.32 0.42
CA GLU A 717 0.90 16.33 1.31
C GLU A 717 -0.22 17.03 2.12
N GLU A 718 0.06 17.37 3.38
CA GLU A 718 -0.85 18.12 4.26
C GLU A 718 -0.21 19.45 4.67
N LEU A 719 -0.86 20.57 4.32
CA LEU A 719 -0.34 21.91 4.60
C LEU A 719 -0.35 22.21 6.11
N ALA A 720 0.80 22.63 6.64
CA ALA A 720 0.95 23.01 8.04
C ALA A 720 0.00 24.15 8.44
N ASP A 721 -0.54 24.10 9.66
CA ASP A 721 -1.55 25.06 10.14
C ASP A 721 -1.11 26.52 10.02
N LYS A 722 0.17 26.80 10.29
CA LYS A 722 0.76 28.14 10.16
C LYS A 722 0.77 28.71 8.73
N PHE A 723 0.51 27.89 7.72
CA PHE A 723 0.42 28.31 6.30
C PHE A 723 -0.99 28.27 5.74
N LYS A 724 -1.99 27.91 6.56
CA LYS A 724 -3.39 28.04 6.18
C LYS A 724 -3.81 29.52 6.18
N TYR A 725 -4.99 29.78 5.62
CA TYR A 725 -5.63 31.09 5.66
C TYR A 725 -5.68 31.65 7.10
N HIS A 726 -5.75 32.97 7.23
CA HIS A 726 -5.66 33.75 8.47
C HIS A 726 -4.27 33.87 9.11
N ASN A 727 -3.24 33.21 8.54
CA ASN A 727 -1.84 33.34 8.99
C ASN A 727 -0.94 34.08 7.98
N TRP A 728 -1.46 34.32 6.78
CA TRP A 728 -0.82 35.16 5.76
C TRP A 728 -1.26 36.62 5.91
N TYR A 729 -0.34 37.54 5.70
CA TYR A 729 -0.55 38.96 5.97
C TYR A 729 0.03 39.87 4.89
N LEU A 730 -0.46 41.12 4.89
CA LEU A 730 0.11 42.19 4.08
C LEU A 730 1.36 42.72 4.81
N PRO A 731 2.56 42.68 4.21
CA PRO A 731 3.79 43.08 4.88
C PRO A 731 3.72 44.52 5.35
N SER A 732 4.41 44.86 6.44
CA SER A 732 4.69 46.23 6.83
C SER A 732 5.55 46.91 5.76
N VAL A 733 5.64 48.24 5.79
CA VAL A 733 6.48 48.97 4.83
C VAL A 733 7.95 48.60 4.99
N GLY A 734 8.43 48.38 6.22
CA GLY A 734 9.81 47.94 6.46
C GLY A 734 10.11 46.54 5.88
N GLU A 735 9.18 45.58 6.05
CA GLU A 735 9.28 44.25 5.42
C GLU A 735 9.28 44.36 3.89
N LEU A 736 8.41 45.21 3.35
CA LEU A 736 8.31 45.41 1.91
C LEU A 736 9.55 46.08 1.32
N MET A 737 10.21 46.97 2.08
CA MET A 737 11.51 47.56 1.71
C MET A 737 12.62 46.48 1.63
N ARG A 738 12.64 45.51 2.57
CA ARG A 738 13.56 44.35 2.52
C ARG A 738 13.30 43.50 1.27
N MET A 739 12.03 43.20 1.00
CA MET A 739 11.64 42.46 -0.20
C MET A 739 12.05 43.18 -1.49
N TYR A 740 11.84 44.50 -1.58
CA TYR A 740 12.28 45.31 -2.71
C TYR A 740 13.80 45.20 -2.92
N TRP A 741 14.57 45.40 -1.85
CA TRP A 741 16.02 45.38 -1.92
C TRP A 741 16.51 44.08 -2.54
N HIS A 742 16.10 42.96 -1.97
CA HIS A 742 16.47 41.63 -2.42
C HIS A 742 15.98 41.30 -3.84
N ALA A 743 14.80 41.82 -4.24
CA ALA A 743 14.25 41.62 -5.58
C ALA A 743 14.99 42.42 -6.66
N ARG A 744 15.77 43.45 -6.27
CA ARG A 744 16.46 44.35 -7.21
C ARG A 744 17.98 44.32 -7.12
N GLN A 745 18.55 43.49 -6.25
CA GLN A 745 19.95 43.12 -6.35
C GLN A 745 20.15 42.20 -7.55
N GLY A 746 21.14 42.52 -8.39
CA GLY A 746 21.51 41.66 -9.52
C GLY A 746 22.34 40.46 -9.08
N VAL A 747 22.48 39.47 -9.97
CA VAL A 747 23.30 38.25 -9.79
C VAL A 747 24.75 38.46 -9.34
N ASN A 748 25.27 39.69 -9.45
CA ASN A 748 26.65 40.03 -9.10
C ASN A 748 26.83 40.49 -7.65
N TYR A 749 25.75 40.51 -6.85
CA TYR A 749 25.77 40.94 -5.45
C TYR A 749 25.76 39.72 -4.52
N ASP A 750 26.94 39.12 -4.35
CA ASP A 750 27.17 37.88 -3.61
C ASP A 750 27.44 38.16 -2.12
N ASP A 751 26.38 38.55 -1.41
CA ASP A 751 26.38 38.75 0.04
C ASP A 751 25.18 38.03 0.65
N ASP A 752 25.41 37.13 1.60
CA ASP A 752 24.39 36.29 2.22
C ASP A 752 23.35 37.07 3.05
N LYS A 753 23.61 38.33 3.39
CA LYS A 753 22.72 39.21 4.18
C LYS A 753 21.91 40.14 3.30
N ILE A 754 22.50 40.68 2.24
CA ILE A 754 21.93 41.76 1.43
C ILE A 754 21.84 41.43 -0.08
N GLY A 755 22.14 40.19 -0.47
CA GLY A 755 22.20 39.68 -1.85
C GLY A 755 20.89 39.46 -2.59
N ALA A 756 21.02 38.91 -3.81
CA ALA A 756 19.94 38.58 -4.74
C ALA A 756 19.25 37.24 -4.40
N ILE A 757 18.67 37.14 -3.19
CA ILE A 757 18.18 35.87 -2.62
C ILE A 757 17.01 35.23 -3.40
N PHE A 758 16.27 36.03 -4.17
CA PHE A 758 15.13 35.54 -4.97
C PHE A 758 15.54 34.98 -6.33
N GLN A 759 16.72 35.34 -6.85
CA GLN A 759 17.13 35.04 -8.22
C GLN A 759 17.15 33.54 -8.50
N LYS A 760 17.68 32.75 -7.57
CA LYS A 760 17.73 31.30 -7.68
C LYS A 760 16.33 30.67 -7.81
N ALA A 761 15.33 31.20 -7.10
CA ALA A 761 13.95 30.72 -7.19
C ALA A 761 13.28 31.13 -8.51
N ILE A 762 13.63 32.31 -9.04
CA ILE A 762 13.16 32.82 -10.33
C ILE A 762 13.73 31.97 -11.48
N ASP A 763 15.05 31.73 -11.47
CA ASP A 763 15.73 30.93 -12.51
C ASP A 763 15.23 29.47 -12.52
N ALA A 764 14.85 28.94 -11.36
CA ALA A 764 14.25 27.62 -11.23
C ALA A 764 12.76 27.57 -11.63
N GLY A 765 12.13 28.71 -11.95
CA GLY A 765 10.70 28.81 -12.26
C GLY A 765 9.77 28.55 -11.07
N ILE A 766 10.29 28.70 -9.84
CA ILE A 766 9.55 28.46 -8.59
C ILE A 766 8.86 29.76 -8.11
N LEU A 767 9.56 30.90 -8.20
CA LEU A 767 9.06 32.21 -7.80
C LEU A 767 8.75 33.04 -9.05
N ASN A 768 7.55 33.61 -9.12
CA ASN A 768 7.26 34.66 -10.10
C ASN A 768 7.96 35.95 -9.66
N ASP A 769 8.78 36.52 -10.54
CA ASP A 769 9.49 37.76 -10.26
C ASP A 769 8.53 38.89 -9.84
N PHE A 770 9.04 39.83 -9.07
CA PHE A 770 8.31 41.04 -8.70
C PHE A 770 8.18 41.96 -9.90
N SER A 771 6.94 42.25 -10.29
CA SER A 771 6.64 43.17 -11.38
C SER A 771 7.06 44.60 -11.04
N ASN A 772 7.40 45.38 -12.07
CA ASN A 772 7.72 46.80 -11.96
C ASN A 772 6.48 47.64 -11.63
N SER A 773 6.03 47.57 -10.38
CA SER A 773 4.75 48.13 -9.94
C SER A 773 4.79 48.50 -8.46
N TRP A 774 3.74 49.19 -8.03
CA TRP A 774 3.56 49.62 -6.65
C TRP A 774 2.95 48.51 -5.81
N TYR A 775 3.56 48.20 -4.67
CA TYR A 775 3.10 47.17 -3.73
C TYR A 775 2.60 47.80 -2.44
N TRP A 776 1.40 47.45 -2.01
CA TRP A 776 0.83 47.95 -0.75
C TRP A 776 1.50 47.32 0.47
N SER A 777 1.61 48.11 1.54
CA SER A 777 1.94 47.61 2.88
C SER A 777 0.75 47.71 3.83
N SER A 778 0.83 47.05 4.99
CA SER A 778 -0.14 47.21 6.09
C SER A 778 0.06 48.50 6.91
N SER A 779 0.97 49.38 6.48
CA SER A 779 1.35 50.57 7.23
C SER A 779 0.53 51.78 6.81
N GLU A 780 -0.33 52.24 7.70
CA GLU A 780 -1.11 53.45 7.50
C GLU A 780 -0.26 54.71 7.71
N GLY A 781 -0.52 55.77 6.94
CA GLY A 781 0.09 57.09 7.20
C GLY A 781 -0.93 58.20 7.51
N SER A 782 -2.19 58.04 7.11
CA SER A 782 -3.31 58.87 7.55
C SER A 782 -4.65 58.26 7.11
N GLN A 783 -5.75 58.92 7.47
CA GLN A 783 -7.08 58.64 6.92
C GLN A 783 -7.14 58.64 5.38
N ASN A 784 -6.26 59.39 4.72
CA ASN A 784 -6.25 59.51 3.26
C ASN A 784 -5.33 58.50 2.58
N GLY A 785 -4.32 57.97 3.27
CA GLY A 785 -3.27 57.26 2.57
C GLY A 785 -2.51 56.23 3.39
N SER A 786 -2.02 55.23 2.65
CA SER A 786 -1.23 54.11 3.15
C SER A 786 0.12 54.07 2.43
N TRP A 787 1.07 53.34 3.00
CA TRP A 787 2.42 53.21 2.45
C TRP A 787 2.53 52.09 1.42
N LEU A 788 3.40 52.31 0.43
CA LEU A 788 3.67 51.38 -0.66
C LEU A 788 5.10 51.59 -1.17
N VAL A 789 5.64 50.56 -1.78
CA VAL A 789 6.98 50.55 -2.38
C VAL A 789 6.87 50.28 -3.88
N PHE A 790 7.55 51.10 -4.68
CA PHE A 790 7.62 50.94 -6.13
C PHE A 790 8.78 50.03 -6.50
N PHE A 791 8.46 48.82 -6.92
CA PHE A 791 9.49 47.83 -7.21
C PHE A 791 10.30 48.17 -8.46
N SER A 792 9.93 49.13 -9.32
CA SER A 792 10.77 49.48 -10.48
C SER A 792 12.00 50.33 -10.12
N GLY A 793 11.98 51.08 -9.02
CA GLY A 793 13.02 52.08 -8.75
C GLY A 793 13.17 52.49 -7.29
N GLY A 794 12.52 51.77 -6.36
CA GLY A 794 12.73 51.92 -4.92
C GLY A 794 12.09 53.14 -4.30
N SER A 795 11.28 53.88 -5.06
CA SER A 795 10.46 54.96 -4.51
C SER A 795 9.44 54.39 -3.54
N PHE A 796 9.28 54.99 -2.38
CA PHE A 796 8.27 54.58 -1.42
C PHE A 796 7.69 55.81 -0.72
N GLY A 797 6.44 55.72 -0.32
CA GLY A 797 5.73 56.89 0.21
C GLY A 797 4.28 56.62 0.51
N ASN A 798 3.61 57.65 1.00
CA ASN A 798 2.18 57.63 1.25
C ASN A 798 1.42 57.88 -0.07
N TYR A 799 0.46 57.02 -0.39
CA TYR A 799 -0.43 57.17 -1.54
C TYR A 799 -1.88 56.97 -1.11
N SER A 800 -2.81 57.46 -1.91
CA SER A 800 -4.23 57.41 -1.57
C SER A 800 -4.75 55.98 -1.50
N LYS A 801 -5.53 55.66 -0.45
CA LYS A 801 -6.03 54.30 -0.16
C LYS A 801 -6.88 53.67 -1.27
N TYR A 802 -7.55 54.50 -2.08
CA TYR A 802 -8.33 54.05 -3.25
C TYR A 802 -7.44 53.67 -4.45
N GLY A 803 -6.13 53.94 -4.39
CA GLY A 803 -5.20 53.69 -5.48
C GLY A 803 -5.07 52.22 -5.82
N SER A 804 -4.75 51.93 -7.09
CA SER A 804 -4.46 50.57 -7.54
C SER A 804 -3.01 50.20 -7.25
N GLY A 805 -2.81 49.12 -6.51
CA GLY A 805 -1.50 48.53 -6.24
C GLY A 805 -1.55 47.00 -6.35
N MET A 806 -0.41 46.38 -6.10
CA MET A 806 -0.25 44.93 -6.00
C MET A 806 -0.08 44.52 -4.55
N VAL A 807 -0.34 43.25 -4.28
CA VAL A 807 -0.03 42.63 -2.99
C VAL A 807 0.62 41.29 -3.20
N ARG A 808 1.56 40.97 -2.33
CA ARG A 808 2.17 39.66 -2.22
C ARG A 808 2.21 39.30 -0.74
N ALA A 809 1.54 38.20 -0.41
CA ALA A 809 1.34 37.81 0.98
C ALA A 809 2.66 37.36 1.62
N VAL A 810 2.77 37.58 2.92
CA VAL A 810 3.89 37.14 3.76
C VAL A 810 3.36 36.26 4.90
N ALA A 811 4.16 35.32 5.37
CA ALA A 811 3.88 34.51 6.56
C ALA A 811 5.14 34.28 7.40
N ALA A 812 4.97 33.97 8.69
CA ALA A 812 6.06 33.53 9.57
C ALA A 812 6.14 31.99 9.61
N PHE A 813 7.35 31.42 9.81
CA PHE A 813 7.55 29.96 9.76
C PHE A 813 8.49 29.34 10.79
#